data_AF-A0A9P5CYR4-F1
#
_entry.id   AF-A0A9P5CYR4-F1
#
_cell.length_a   1.000
_cell.length_b   1.000
_cell.length_c   1.000
_cell.angle_alpha   90.00
_cell.angle_beta   90.00
_cell.angle_gamma   90.00
#
_symmetry.space_group_name_H-M   'P 1'
#
loop_
_entity.id
_entity.type
_entity.pdbx_description
1 polymer ?
#
loop_
_entity_poly.entity_id
_entity_poly.type
_entity_poly.pdbx_seq_one_letter_code
_entity_poly.pdbx_strand_id
1 'polypeptide(L)'
;MRRYQEVLATVCSTLIRFLGYIFLRWIPAHHAPPITVSALCIYLSLIWATSSSSTRDREDRRTTASTAKESAKDTQSHSNGRQVSVLRSLLTGLPCTSSKLVTWATVGANVLLNLFILDFVFRGSLLYPTKDLSFARVGYVSKNSAKILIREPDPENWPLTVYHRLKLDAPTDSWTLTETIDTLNDTTDYTFPVVIDGLEPEMVYEYLLSNNISGEFTTAAGPTSLGSMQLNFWTTSCIKANFPYNPFSHPFRIYGIEMLSEVYSKLDALAVPSFMLFLGDFIYIDVPLQFGSAIKHYRDEYQKVYASPSWHTGKNPAINLPWIHMLDDHEIQNDWHDGNVTEPYPAAIDPYHHYHVSVNPPKAKSPHASQENTTYFSFTRGPASFFILDSRTYRSPPGLDNSTMLGYAQLQSLLDYISCPEPAPVKWKIISSSVPFTKNWHIGTSDTWGGYLKERQILLEAMWQAERTLGTRIVLLSGDRHEFAATKFPNPATNPTDPTSSSLSKGEGQGIYEFCAGPLNQFYLPSSSYYQTDDEDVTIKYIPNGNFKFGAVGIEIHPDGGSDLTYTLYVNSEAVWQYKLSMPSDIKAGEAEFPDGEVVFDLVSRPKGILDMGVLMFWRGLYWLNSQVNTLVEGVNGLILKKERLDE
;
A
#
# COMPACT_ATOMS: atom_id res chain seq x y z
N MET A 1 2.97 49.05 -8.48
CA MET A 1 3.92 48.03 -7.98
C MET A 1 3.49 47.38 -6.66
N ARG A 2 3.26 48.14 -5.57
CA ARG A 2 2.89 47.57 -4.25
C ARG A 2 1.68 46.63 -4.25
N ARG A 3 0.60 46.98 -4.97
CA ARG A 3 -0.58 46.11 -5.13
C ARG A 3 -0.25 44.75 -5.80
N TYR A 4 0.67 44.74 -6.77
CA TYR A 4 1.10 43.50 -7.42
C TYR A 4 1.94 42.64 -6.46
N GLN A 5 2.81 43.25 -5.65
CA GLN A 5 3.57 42.55 -4.62
C GLN A 5 2.66 41.92 -3.56
N GLU A 6 1.62 42.64 -3.12
CA GLU A 6 0.64 42.12 -2.17
C GLU A 6 -0.18 40.95 -2.75
N VAL A 7 -0.61 41.06 -4.01
CA VAL A 7 -1.32 39.96 -4.70
C VAL A 7 -0.41 38.75 -4.83
N LEU A 8 0.83 38.93 -5.30
CA LEU A 8 1.76 37.83 -5.50
C LEU A 8 2.15 37.14 -4.17
N ALA A 9 2.43 37.91 -3.11
CA ALA A 9 2.69 37.34 -1.79
C ALA A 9 1.49 36.56 -1.25
N THR A 10 0.27 37.03 -1.52
CA THR A 10 -0.96 36.30 -1.18
C THR A 10 -1.06 34.98 -1.93
N VAL A 11 -0.85 35.00 -3.25
CA VAL A 11 -0.87 33.79 -4.08
C VAL A 11 0.17 32.78 -3.60
N CYS A 12 1.41 33.20 -3.36
CA CYS A 12 2.46 32.31 -2.84
C CYS A 12 2.09 31.72 -1.47
N SER A 13 1.60 32.53 -0.53
CA SER A 13 1.20 32.04 0.79
C SER A 13 0.03 31.05 0.71
N THR A 14 -0.98 31.32 -0.12
CA THR A 14 -2.11 30.40 -0.34
C THR A 14 -1.62 29.09 -0.95
N LEU A 15 -0.74 29.17 -1.95
CA LEU A 15 -0.18 28.01 -2.63
C LEU A 15 0.64 27.13 -1.66
N ILE A 16 1.51 27.72 -0.83
CA ILE A 16 2.29 26.98 0.19
C ILE A 16 1.36 26.22 1.12
N ARG A 17 0.30 26.87 1.61
CA ARG A 17 -0.60 26.28 2.60
C ARG A 17 -1.50 25.22 2.00
N PHE A 18 -2.07 25.49 0.83
CA PHE A 18 -2.96 24.56 0.14
C PHE A 18 -2.19 23.33 -0.33
N LEU A 19 -1.10 23.51 -1.08
CA LEU A 19 -0.30 22.38 -1.55
C LEU A 19 0.43 21.68 -0.41
N GLY A 20 0.91 22.41 0.59
CA GLY A 20 1.56 21.80 1.76
C GLY A 20 0.60 20.92 2.57
N TYR A 21 -0.64 21.36 2.78
CA TYR A 21 -1.66 20.53 3.42
C TYR A 21 -2.00 19.30 2.59
N ILE A 22 -2.27 19.47 1.29
CA ILE A 22 -2.58 18.34 0.40
C ILE A 22 -1.41 17.35 0.37
N PHE A 23 -0.19 17.83 0.22
CA PHE A 23 1.02 17.00 0.15
C PHE A 23 1.25 16.18 1.42
N LEU A 24 1.12 16.81 2.59
CA LEU A 24 1.41 16.14 3.86
C LEU A 24 0.26 15.24 4.33
N ARG A 25 -0.99 15.51 3.93
CA ARG A 25 -2.17 14.86 4.52
C ARG A 25 -3.00 14.03 3.54
N TRP A 26 -2.95 14.33 2.25
CA TRP A 26 -3.85 13.72 1.26
C TRP A 26 -3.14 13.01 0.13
N ILE A 27 -2.17 13.59 -0.56
CA ILE A 27 -1.49 12.94 -1.69
C ILE A 27 -0.03 13.39 -1.69
N PRO A 28 0.96 12.49 -1.56
CA PRO A 28 2.38 12.85 -1.56
C PRO A 28 2.91 13.15 -2.98
N ALA A 29 2.21 14.03 -3.71
CA ALA A 29 2.47 14.34 -5.11
C ALA A 29 3.86 14.95 -5.32
N HIS A 30 4.62 14.39 -6.26
CA HIS A 30 6.03 14.72 -6.46
C HIS A 30 6.31 16.16 -6.91
N HIS A 31 5.31 16.84 -7.48
CA HIS A 31 5.42 18.25 -7.86
C HIS A 31 5.33 19.22 -6.66
N ALA A 32 4.74 18.82 -5.54
CA ALA A 32 4.46 19.76 -4.45
C ALA A 32 5.73 20.31 -3.76
N PRO A 33 6.77 19.49 -3.46
CA PRO A 33 7.99 20.00 -2.82
C PRO A 33 8.69 21.14 -3.60
N PRO A 34 9.05 21.00 -4.89
CA PRO A 34 9.73 22.07 -5.61
C PRO A 34 8.88 23.34 -5.75
N ILE A 35 7.56 23.20 -5.95
CA ILE A 35 6.65 24.35 -6.10
C ILE A 35 6.53 25.11 -4.77
N THR A 36 6.32 24.42 -3.65
CA THR A 36 6.13 25.06 -2.34
C THR A 36 7.39 25.77 -1.86
N VAL A 37 8.56 25.18 -2.06
CA VAL A 37 9.86 25.79 -1.73
C VAL A 37 10.10 27.03 -2.59
N SER A 38 9.84 26.94 -3.90
CA SER A 38 9.96 28.10 -4.81
C SER A 38 9.01 29.23 -4.41
N ALA A 39 7.76 28.90 -4.08
CA ALA A 39 6.78 29.86 -3.61
C ALA A 39 7.19 30.51 -2.29
N LEU A 40 7.86 29.78 -1.38
CA LEU A 40 8.40 30.33 -0.15
C LEU A 40 9.51 31.35 -0.43
N CYS A 41 10.45 31.03 -1.33
CA CYS A 41 11.53 31.94 -1.71
C CYS A 41 10.98 33.25 -2.29
N ILE A 42 9.98 33.17 -3.19
CA ILE A 42 9.30 34.34 -3.75
C ILE A 42 8.58 35.12 -2.65
N TYR A 43 7.83 34.42 -1.80
CA TYR A 43 7.09 35.03 -0.69
C TYR A 43 8.02 35.81 0.25
N LEU A 44 9.11 35.19 0.73
CA LEU A 44 10.07 35.84 1.64
C LEU A 44 10.75 37.04 0.97
N SER A 45 11.09 36.94 -0.31
CA SER A 45 11.67 38.06 -1.07
C SER A 45 10.72 39.26 -1.16
N LEU A 46 9.42 39.01 -1.36
CA LEU A 46 8.39 40.06 -1.40
C LEU A 46 8.15 40.70 -0.01
N ILE A 47 8.13 39.90 1.05
CA ILE A 47 7.99 40.40 2.42
C ILE A 47 9.22 41.24 2.80
N TRP A 48 10.42 40.81 2.42
CA TRP A 48 11.64 41.57 2.64
C TRP A 48 11.64 42.90 1.87
N ALA A 49 11.29 42.89 0.58
CA ALA A 49 11.21 44.10 -0.25
C ALA A 49 10.15 45.11 0.25
N THR A 50 9.03 44.63 0.77
CA THR A 50 7.99 45.49 1.36
C THR A 50 8.41 46.05 2.73
N SER A 51 9.21 45.31 3.50
CA SER A 51 9.80 45.81 4.75
C SER A 51 10.86 46.88 4.51
N SER A 52 11.75 46.70 3.52
CA SER A 52 12.86 47.60 3.23
C SER A 52 12.43 48.91 2.54
N SER A 53 11.35 48.86 1.74
CA SER A 53 10.71 50.07 1.22
C SER A 53 10.06 50.89 2.35
N SER A 54 9.44 50.23 3.33
CA SER A 54 8.83 50.92 4.48
C SER A 54 9.86 51.59 5.41
N THR A 55 11.09 51.06 5.50
CA THR A 55 12.18 51.68 6.26
C THR A 55 12.77 52.88 5.52
N ARG A 56 12.97 52.79 4.20
CA ARG A 56 13.44 53.92 3.37
C ARG A 56 12.46 55.09 3.37
N ASP A 57 11.15 54.82 3.20
CA ASP A 57 10.12 55.87 3.28
C ASP A 57 10.07 56.57 4.66
N ARG A 58 10.42 55.85 5.74
CA ARG A 58 10.51 56.44 7.10
C ARG A 58 11.79 57.25 7.30
N GLU A 59 12.89 56.84 6.69
CA GLU A 59 14.19 57.51 6.77
C GLU A 59 14.18 58.81 5.95
N ASP A 60 13.61 58.78 4.73
CA ASP A 60 13.38 59.96 3.88
C ASP A 60 12.41 60.96 4.53
N ARG A 61 11.38 60.47 5.24
CA ARG A 61 10.49 61.34 6.05
C ARG A 61 11.20 61.93 7.27
N ARG A 62 12.19 61.25 7.86
CA ARG A 62 12.96 61.77 9.00
C ARG A 62 13.99 62.80 8.55
N THR A 63 14.66 62.60 7.42
CA THR A 63 15.58 63.59 6.84
C THR A 63 14.83 64.83 6.40
N THR A 64 13.70 64.71 5.69
CA THR A 64 12.85 65.86 5.30
C THR A 64 12.21 66.58 6.49
N ALA A 65 11.82 65.87 7.56
CA ALA A 65 11.33 66.50 8.79
C ALA A 65 12.43 67.20 9.61
N SER A 66 13.70 66.84 9.44
CA SER A 66 14.82 67.55 10.06
C SER A 66 15.16 68.87 9.33
N THR A 67 14.86 68.95 8.03
CA THR A 67 15.06 70.17 7.22
C THR A 67 13.84 71.09 7.19
N ALA A 68 12.65 70.62 7.56
CA ALA A 68 11.40 71.38 7.58
C ALA A 68 10.92 71.64 9.01
N LYS A 69 11.61 72.54 9.71
CA LYS A 69 11.13 73.13 10.96
C LYS A 69 10.84 74.62 10.77
N GLU A 70 10.02 74.96 9.77
CA GLU A 70 9.30 76.23 9.72
C GLU A 70 8.13 76.14 8.73
N SER A 71 6.99 76.72 9.15
CA SER A 71 5.68 76.78 8.48
C SER A 71 4.75 75.55 8.62
N ALA A 72 3.69 75.76 9.40
CA ALA A 72 2.51 74.92 9.46
C ALA A 72 1.41 75.51 8.57
N LYS A 73 0.73 74.68 7.76
CA LYS A 73 -0.74 74.60 7.70
C LYS A 73 -1.23 73.55 6.71
N ASP A 74 -2.13 72.72 7.20
CA ASP A 74 -3.19 71.97 6.53
C ASP A 74 -2.98 71.56 5.06
N THR A 75 -2.59 70.29 4.88
CA THR A 75 -3.24 69.44 3.90
C THR A 75 -3.15 67.99 4.39
N GLN A 76 -4.23 67.49 5.02
CA GLN A 76 -4.38 66.05 5.29
C GLN A 76 -4.54 65.30 3.96
N SER A 77 -3.42 64.93 3.36
CA SER A 77 -3.37 63.85 2.38
C SER A 77 -3.56 62.53 3.13
N HIS A 78 -4.81 62.05 3.18
CA HIS A 78 -5.12 60.68 3.55
C HIS A 78 -4.42 59.73 2.55
N SER A 79 -3.18 59.33 2.84
CA SER A 79 -2.61 58.15 2.23
C SER A 79 -3.44 56.96 2.73
N ASN A 80 -4.39 56.52 1.91
CA ASN A 80 -5.21 55.32 2.13
C ASN A 80 -4.31 54.07 2.06
N GLY A 81 -3.43 53.90 3.06
CA GLY A 81 -2.69 52.68 3.29
C GLY A 81 -3.70 51.64 3.76
N ARG A 82 -4.15 50.79 2.83
CA ARG A 82 -5.17 49.77 3.07
C ARG A 82 -4.74 48.91 4.27
N GLN A 83 -5.41 49.06 5.41
CA GLN A 83 -5.08 48.33 6.63
C GLN A 83 -5.27 46.83 6.40
N VAL A 84 -4.27 46.03 6.80
CA VAL A 84 -4.35 44.57 6.78
C VAL A 84 -4.69 44.13 8.20
N SER A 85 -5.95 43.72 8.40
CA SER A 85 -6.43 43.20 9.68
C SER A 85 -5.72 41.91 10.06
N VAL A 86 -5.80 41.52 11.34
CA VAL A 86 -5.21 40.27 11.85
C VAL A 86 -5.74 39.06 11.08
N LEU A 87 -7.05 38.95 10.90
CA LEU A 87 -7.68 37.85 10.16
C LEU A 87 -7.21 37.80 8.70
N ARG A 88 -7.11 38.96 8.04
CA ARG A 88 -6.63 39.03 6.66
C ARG A 88 -5.16 38.63 6.57
N SER A 89 -4.31 39.08 7.49
CA SER A 89 -2.90 38.69 7.57
C SER A 89 -2.75 37.18 7.74
N LEU A 90 -3.49 36.61 8.69
CA LEU A 90 -3.47 35.18 8.96
C LEU A 90 -3.97 34.35 7.78
N LEU A 91 -4.98 34.79 7.03
CA LEU A 91 -5.51 34.05 5.87
C LEU A 91 -4.64 34.21 4.62
N THR A 92 -4.17 35.43 4.34
CA THR A 92 -3.53 35.76 3.06
C THR A 92 -2.01 35.72 3.08
N GLY A 93 -1.36 35.58 4.23
CA GLY A 93 0.09 35.66 4.27
C GLY A 93 0.65 37.09 4.34
N LEU A 94 -0.19 38.13 4.32
CA LEU A 94 0.31 39.51 4.21
C LEU A 94 0.77 40.07 5.57
N PRO A 95 1.77 40.96 5.63
CA PRO A 95 2.15 41.64 6.86
C PRO A 95 0.96 42.39 7.48
N CYS A 96 0.71 42.17 8.76
CA CYS A 96 -0.34 42.86 9.50
C CYS A 96 0.10 44.29 9.82
N THR A 97 -0.75 45.26 9.52
CA THR A 97 -0.44 46.68 9.76
C THR A 97 -0.47 47.06 11.24
N SER A 98 -1.19 46.30 12.06
CA SER A 98 -1.37 46.57 13.50
C SER A 98 -0.51 45.69 14.41
N SER A 99 0.09 44.60 13.92
CA SER A 99 0.89 43.70 14.76
C SER A 99 2.07 43.06 14.01
N LYS A 100 3.28 43.33 14.51
CA LYS A 100 4.50 42.63 14.08
C LYS A 100 4.47 41.15 14.44
N LEU A 101 3.88 40.80 15.59
CA LEU A 101 3.78 39.41 16.04
C LEU A 101 2.93 38.58 15.06
N VAL A 102 1.79 39.10 14.60
CA VAL A 102 0.95 38.41 13.61
C VAL A 102 1.67 38.26 12.26
N THR A 103 2.44 39.27 11.86
CA THR A 103 3.29 39.19 10.66
C THR A 103 4.30 38.05 10.79
N TRP A 104 5.03 37.99 11.90
CA TRP A 104 6.02 36.93 12.15
C TRP A 104 5.38 35.55 12.28
N ALA A 105 4.21 35.43 12.93
CA ALA A 105 3.49 34.16 13.01
C ALA A 105 3.08 33.64 11.63
N THR A 106 2.58 34.52 10.76
CA THR A 106 2.18 34.18 9.39
C THR A 106 3.37 33.75 8.52
N VAL A 107 4.49 34.48 8.60
CA VAL A 107 5.74 34.11 7.91
C VAL A 107 6.25 32.77 8.46
N GLY A 108 6.28 32.64 9.78
CA GLY A 108 6.68 31.42 10.48
C GLY A 108 5.86 30.20 10.08
N ALA A 109 4.54 30.34 9.89
CA ALA A 109 3.68 29.25 9.42
C ALA A 109 4.06 28.76 8.01
N ASN A 110 4.34 29.68 7.07
CA ASN A 110 4.74 29.32 5.72
C ASN A 110 6.13 28.65 5.69
N VAL A 111 7.06 29.12 6.53
CA VAL A 111 8.38 28.50 6.72
C VAL A 111 8.22 27.11 7.33
N LEU A 112 7.44 26.98 8.41
CA LEU A 112 7.24 25.72 9.12
C LEU A 112 6.59 24.65 8.22
N LEU A 113 5.61 25.02 7.40
CA LEU A 113 5.03 24.09 6.43
C LEU A 113 6.07 23.58 5.43
N ASN A 114 6.94 24.43 4.91
CA ASN A 114 8.03 24.00 4.04
C ASN A 114 9.05 23.13 4.78
N LEU A 115 9.33 23.42 6.05
CA LEU A 115 10.18 22.56 6.86
C LEU A 115 9.57 21.17 7.03
N PHE A 116 8.24 21.05 7.23
CA PHE A 116 7.57 19.76 7.27
C PHE A 116 7.57 19.02 5.92
N ILE A 117 7.44 19.74 4.81
CA ILE A 117 7.57 19.17 3.46
C ILE A 117 8.99 18.62 3.26
N LEU A 118 10.01 19.41 3.59
CA LEU A 118 11.40 18.99 3.49
C LEU A 118 11.74 17.86 4.47
N ASP A 119 11.18 17.86 5.67
CA ASP A 119 11.30 16.76 6.63
C ASP A 119 10.76 15.46 6.03
N PHE A 120 9.53 15.48 5.48
CA PHE A 120 8.93 14.30 4.88
C PHE A 120 9.75 13.74 3.70
N VAL A 121 10.36 14.62 2.89
CA VAL A 121 11.17 14.22 1.73
C VAL A 121 12.55 13.71 2.13
N PHE A 122 13.24 14.39 3.06
CA PHE A 122 14.68 14.19 3.27
C PHE A 122 15.06 13.56 4.61
N ARG A 123 14.20 13.61 5.64
CA ARG A 123 14.59 13.15 6.99
C ARG A 123 15.05 11.69 7.00
N GLY A 124 14.31 10.82 6.31
CA GLY A 124 14.67 9.40 6.20
C GLY A 124 16.06 9.22 5.59
N SER A 125 16.29 9.77 4.41
CA SER A 125 17.56 9.62 3.69
C SER A 125 18.76 10.29 4.38
N LEU A 126 18.55 11.39 5.11
CA LEU A 126 19.65 12.16 5.73
C LEU A 126 19.98 11.72 7.16
N LEU A 127 18.97 11.36 7.96
CA LEU A 127 19.15 11.11 9.40
C LEU A 127 19.00 9.63 9.78
N TYR A 128 18.54 8.77 8.86
CA TYR A 128 18.32 7.34 9.10
C TYR A 128 18.97 6.51 7.98
N PRO A 129 20.32 6.40 7.97
CA PRO A 129 21.02 5.60 6.98
C PRO A 129 20.61 4.13 7.08
N THR A 130 20.33 3.50 5.94
CA THR A 130 19.86 2.10 5.86
C THR A 130 20.90 1.15 5.26
N LYS A 131 22.09 1.66 4.93
CA LYS A 131 23.16 0.89 4.28
C LYS A 131 23.52 -0.37 5.08
N ASP A 132 23.60 -0.22 6.41
CA ASP A 132 24.03 -1.25 7.34
C ASP A 132 22.84 -2.06 7.90
N LEU A 133 21.64 -1.96 7.30
CA LEU A 133 20.45 -2.68 7.73
C LEU A 133 20.65 -4.20 7.66
N SER A 134 20.70 -4.86 8.81
CA SER A 134 20.63 -6.32 8.89
C SER A 134 19.22 -6.77 9.26
N PHE A 135 18.66 -7.74 8.52
CA PHE A 135 17.35 -8.31 8.82
C PHE A 135 17.22 -9.74 8.29
N ALA A 136 16.25 -10.48 8.85
CA ALA A 136 15.74 -11.70 8.27
C ALA A 136 14.21 -11.67 8.23
N ARG A 137 13.60 -12.26 7.20
CA ARG A 137 12.15 -12.37 7.09
C ARG A 137 11.73 -13.71 6.49
N VAL A 138 10.51 -14.11 6.83
CA VAL A 138 9.91 -15.32 6.28
C VAL A 138 9.34 -15.02 4.88
N GLY A 139 9.78 -15.81 3.90
CA GLY A 139 9.22 -15.85 2.55
C GLY A 139 8.20 -16.99 2.41
N TYR A 140 8.25 -17.74 1.32
CA TYR A 140 7.35 -18.86 1.08
C TYR A 140 7.60 -20.04 2.03
N VAL A 141 6.56 -20.51 2.72
CA VAL A 141 6.63 -21.63 3.69
C VAL A 141 5.77 -22.80 3.24
N SER A 142 6.33 -23.77 2.52
CA SER A 142 5.65 -24.97 2.03
C SER A 142 5.20 -25.91 3.16
N LYS A 143 4.68 -27.09 2.82
CA LYS A 143 4.37 -28.13 3.82
C LYS A 143 5.63 -28.76 4.43
N ASN A 144 6.76 -28.67 3.75
CA ASN A 144 8.00 -29.36 4.13
C ASN A 144 9.26 -28.52 3.95
N SER A 145 9.10 -27.23 3.69
CA SER A 145 10.22 -26.30 3.54
C SER A 145 9.81 -24.87 3.83
N ALA A 146 10.78 -24.04 4.16
CA ALA A 146 10.61 -22.61 4.32
C ALA A 146 11.75 -21.85 3.66
N LYS A 147 11.43 -20.73 3.02
CA LYS A 147 12.42 -19.78 2.53
C LYS A 147 12.55 -18.62 3.51
N ILE A 148 13.77 -18.29 3.92
CA ILE A 148 14.09 -17.13 4.75
C ILE A 148 14.98 -16.21 3.95
N LEU A 149 14.56 -14.96 3.75
CA LEU A 149 15.43 -13.94 3.18
C LEU A 149 16.26 -13.34 4.29
N ILE A 150 17.57 -13.29 4.09
CA ILE A 150 18.52 -12.64 4.99
C ILE A 150 19.20 -11.50 4.24
N ARG A 151 19.45 -10.38 4.93
CA ARG A 151 20.39 -9.34 4.50
C ARG A 151 21.37 -9.07 5.64
N GLU A 152 22.67 -9.18 5.39
CA GLU A 152 23.71 -8.89 6.38
C GLU A 152 24.91 -8.20 5.70
N PRO A 153 24.98 -6.86 5.71
CA PRO A 153 26.05 -6.11 5.06
C PRO A 153 27.35 -6.01 5.88
N ASP A 154 27.34 -6.32 7.17
CA ASP A 154 28.51 -6.19 8.04
C ASP A 154 29.42 -7.42 7.95
N PRO A 155 30.64 -7.29 7.39
CA PRO A 155 31.56 -8.42 7.25
C PRO A 155 32.08 -8.95 8.59
N GLU A 156 31.95 -8.22 9.70
CA GLU A 156 32.31 -8.71 11.03
C GLU A 156 31.40 -9.87 11.49
N ASN A 157 30.21 -10.00 10.90
CA ASN A 157 29.24 -11.05 11.20
C ASN A 157 29.44 -12.32 10.33
N TRP A 158 30.44 -12.36 9.45
CA TRP A 158 30.67 -13.47 8.52
C TRP A 158 31.77 -14.44 9.01
N PRO A 159 31.66 -15.76 8.76
CA PRO A 159 30.55 -16.43 8.07
C PRO A 159 29.26 -16.42 8.90
N LEU A 160 28.13 -16.13 8.25
CA LEU A 160 26.84 -16.08 8.91
C LEU A 160 26.25 -17.48 8.95
N THR A 161 26.01 -18.01 10.15
CA THR A 161 25.45 -19.36 10.33
C THR A 161 23.97 -19.30 10.62
N VAL A 162 23.19 -20.16 9.95
CA VAL A 162 21.73 -20.21 10.09
C VAL A 162 21.32 -21.53 10.70
N TYR A 163 20.59 -21.46 11.81
CA TYR A 163 20.09 -22.59 12.55
C TYR A 163 18.57 -22.62 12.51
N HIS A 164 17.98 -23.81 12.60
CA HIS A 164 16.55 -23.99 12.80
C HIS A 164 16.28 -25.09 13.84
N ARG A 165 15.09 -25.05 14.45
CA ARG A 165 14.57 -26.13 15.30
C ARG A 165 13.05 -26.15 15.33
N LEU A 166 12.49 -27.31 15.65
CA LEU A 166 11.07 -27.44 15.95
C LEU A 166 10.76 -26.74 17.27
N LYS A 167 9.70 -25.92 17.30
CA LYS A 167 9.25 -25.24 18.51
C LYS A 167 8.40 -26.19 19.36
N LEU A 168 8.90 -26.52 20.55
CA LEU A 168 8.25 -27.41 21.52
C LEU A 168 8.02 -26.66 22.84
N ASP A 169 6.98 -27.05 23.59
CA ASP A 169 6.65 -26.45 24.90
C ASP A 169 7.82 -26.52 25.90
N ALA A 170 8.59 -27.61 25.84
CA ALA A 170 9.89 -27.74 26.49
C ALA A 170 10.97 -27.63 25.39
N PRO A 171 11.67 -26.49 25.29
CA PRO A 171 12.67 -26.30 24.25
C PRO A 171 13.77 -27.36 24.36
N THR A 172 14.14 -27.95 23.24
CA THR A 172 15.40 -28.70 23.16
C THR A 172 16.54 -27.70 22.96
N ASP A 173 17.65 -27.91 23.65
CA ASP A 173 18.86 -27.08 23.48
C ASP A 173 19.57 -27.34 22.13
N SER A 174 19.12 -28.35 21.38
CA SER A 174 19.73 -28.77 20.11
C SER A 174 19.16 -27.99 18.93
N TRP A 175 19.97 -27.10 18.37
CA TRP A 175 19.73 -26.44 17.09
C TRP A 175 20.27 -27.28 15.92
N THR A 176 19.54 -27.34 14.81
CA THR A 176 20.01 -27.95 13.57
C THR A 176 20.68 -26.88 12.71
N LEU A 177 21.91 -27.13 12.27
CA LEU A 177 22.59 -26.29 11.28
C LEU A 177 21.89 -26.41 9.92
N THR A 178 21.45 -25.29 9.37
CA THR A 178 20.82 -25.21 8.04
C THR A 178 21.84 -24.87 6.97
N GLU A 179 22.57 -23.76 7.19
CA GLU A 179 23.42 -23.16 6.17
C GLU A 179 24.56 -22.36 6.83
N THR A 180 25.70 -22.27 6.15
CA THR A 180 26.81 -21.37 6.51
C THR A 180 27.12 -20.50 5.32
N ILE A 181 26.87 -19.20 5.45
CA ILE A 181 27.01 -18.22 4.37
C ILE A 181 28.37 -17.55 4.53
N ASP A 182 29.34 -17.97 3.70
CA ASP A 182 30.73 -17.50 3.79
C ASP A 182 30.92 -16.06 3.31
N THR A 183 30.18 -15.66 2.27
CA THR A 183 30.33 -14.32 1.67
C THR A 183 28.99 -13.76 1.23
N LEU A 184 28.77 -12.48 1.54
CA LEU A 184 27.71 -11.65 0.99
C LEU A 184 28.38 -10.46 0.28
N ASN A 185 27.73 -9.87 -0.71
CA ASN A 185 28.33 -8.76 -1.44
C ASN A 185 27.26 -7.83 -2.05
N ASP A 186 27.73 -6.69 -2.56
CA ASP A 186 26.87 -5.66 -3.14
C ASP A 186 26.12 -6.14 -4.40
N THR A 187 26.54 -7.18 -5.12
CA THR A 187 25.79 -7.59 -6.34
C THR A 187 24.36 -8.00 -6.02
N THR A 188 24.10 -8.57 -4.85
CA THR A 188 22.75 -8.95 -4.38
C THR A 188 22.22 -8.02 -3.28
N ASP A 189 22.83 -6.85 -3.07
CA ASP A 189 22.60 -5.97 -1.91
C ASP A 189 22.73 -6.73 -0.57
N TYR A 190 23.73 -7.61 -0.49
CA TYR A 190 24.03 -8.47 0.67
C TYR A 190 22.87 -9.38 1.07
N THR A 191 21.90 -9.60 0.18
CA THR A 191 20.80 -10.52 0.42
C THR A 191 21.17 -11.96 0.07
N PHE A 192 20.59 -12.92 0.79
CA PHE A 192 20.71 -14.34 0.51
C PHE A 192 19.41 -15.09 0.89
N PRO A 193 18.82 -15.88 -0.03
CA PRO A 193 17.64 -16.70 0.23
C PRO A 193 18.05 -18.07 0.79
N VAL A 194 17.85 -18.29 2.10
CA VAL A 194 18.07 -19.61 2.71
C VAL A 194 16.84 -20.48 2.50
N VAL A 195 17.06 -21.75 2.17
CA VAL A 195 16.02 -22.78 2.10
C VAL A 195 16.23 -23.76 3.24
N ILE A 196 15.24 -23.86 4.13
CA ILE A 196 15.17 -24.90 5.16
C ILE A 196 14.25 -26.00 4.61
N ASP A 197 14.79 -27.18 4.34
CA ASP A 197 14.06 -28.33 3.78
C ASP A 197 13.91 -29.47 4.81
N GLY A 198 13.10 -30.48 4.46
CA GLY A 198 12.92 -31.67 5.29
C GLY A 198 12.07 -31.42 6.53
N LEU A 199 11.23 -30.39 6.50
CA LEU A 199 10.36 -30.03 7.62
C LEU A 199 9.10 -30.90 7.65
N GLU A 200 8.59 -31.11 8.85
CA GLU A 200 7.28 -31.73 9.06
C GLU A 200 6.14 -30.71 8.82
N PRO A 201 5.01 -31.12 8.20
CA PRO A 201 3.81 -30.28 8.03
C PRO A 201 3.14 -29.88 9.35
N GLU A 202 2.41 -28.77 9.36
CA GLU A 202 1.61 -28.28 10.49
C GLU A 202 2.39 -28.08 11.79
N MET A 203 3.66 -27.71 11.66
CA MET A 203 4.59 -27.53 12.77
C MET A 203 5.12 -26.11 12.81
N VAL A 204 5.33 -25.60 14.03
CA VAL A 204 5.97 -24.30 14.25
C VAL A 204 7.47 -24.51 14.39
N TYR A 205 8.27 -23.77 13.63
CA TYR A 205 9.72 -23.79 13.70
C TYR A 205 10.25 -22.41 14.09
N GLU A 206 11.39 -22.42 14.77
CA GLU A 206 12.18 -21.23 15.08
C GLU A 206 13.46 -21.27 14.25
N TYR A 207 13.91 -20.12 13.75
CA TYR A 207 15.22 -19.96 13.15
C TYR A 207 16.06 -18.93 13.90
N LEU A 208 17.37 -19.12 13.91
CA LEU A 208 18.35 -18.26 14.58
C LEU A 208 19.59 -18.09 13.71
N LEU A 209 20.02 -16.85 13.52
CA LEU A 209 21.26 -16.48 12.86
C LEU A 209 22.37 -16.25 13.89
N SER A 210 23.64 -16.43 13.51
CA SER A 210 24.79 -16.17 14.39
C SER A 210 24.94 -14.70 14.83
N ASN A 211 24.26 -13.75 14.17
CA ASN A 211 24.17 -12.35 14.55
C ASN A 211 22.99 -12.03 15.50
N ASN A 212 22.38 -13.05 16.11
CA ASN A 212 21.22 -12.97 17.02
C ASN A 212 19.89 -12.53 16.39
N ILE A 213 19.79 -12.48 15.06
CA ILE A 213 18.48 -12.32 14.41
C ILE A 213 17.75 -13.67 14.46
N SER A 214 16.49 -13.65 14.88
CA SER A 214 15.66 -14.85 14.98
C SER A 214 14.22 -14.56 14.56
N GLY A 215 13.50 -15.61 14.19
CA GLY A 215 12.07 -15.53 13.92
C GLY A 215 11.42 -16.90 13.92
N GLU A 216 10.13 -16.92 13.59
CA GLU A 216 9.31 -18.12 13.64
C GLU A 216 8.46 -18.24 12.38
N PHE A 217 8.13 -19.47 12.00
CA PHE A 217 7.20 -19.75 10.93
C PHE A 217 6.45 -21.07 11.17
N THR A 218 5.30 -21.22 10.53
CA THR A 218 4.48 -22.43 10.62
C THR A 218 4.41 -23.11 9.25
N THR A 219 4.83 -24.37 9.17
CA THR A 219 4.70 -25.17 7.95
C THR A 219 3.24 -25.44 7.65
N ALA A 220 2.87 -25.45 6.37
CA ALA A 220 1.48 -25.65 6.01
C ALA A 220 1.04 -27.11 6.14
N ALA A 221 -0.29 -27.26 6.15
CA ALA A 221 -1.00 -28.52 6.05
C ALA A 221 -0.48 -29.47 4.97
N GLY A 222 -0.35 -30.75 5.33
CA GLY A 222 -0.11 -31.83 4.39
C GLY A 222 -1.37 -32.11 3.55
N PRO A 223 -1.28 -32.66 2.32
CA PRO A 223 -2.42 -32.85 1.42
C PRO A 223 -3.56 -33.75 1.95
N THR A 224 -3.27 -34.58 2.96
CA THR A 224 -4.21 -35.51 3.59
C THR A 224 -4.64 -35.07 4.99
N SER A 225 -4.16 -33.92 5.46
CA SER A 225 -4.50 -33.39 6.78
C SER A 225 -5.84 -32.66 6.76
N LEU A 226 -6.53 -32.61 7.91
CA LEU A 226 -7.72 -31.77 8.06
C LEU A 226 -7.40 -30.29 7.87
N GLY A 227 -6.17 -29.85 8.22
CA GLY A 227 -5.71 -28.49 7.96
C GLY A 227 -5.72 -28.11 6.48
N SER A 228 -5.67 -29.08 5.56
CA SER A 228 -5.75 -28.80 4.10
C SER A 228 -7.17 -28.44 3.62
N MET A 229 -8.16 -28.54 4.51
CA MET A 229 -9.55 -28.15 4.27
C MET A 229 -9.81 -26.68 4.65
N GLN A 230 -8.86 -26.00 5.30
CA GLN A 230 -9.00 -24.61 5.71
C GLN A 230 -7.80 -23.77 5.27
N LEU A 231 -8.05 -22.56 4.80
CA LEU A 231 -6.99 -21.60 4.51
C LEU A 231 -7.44 -20.19 4.86
N ASN A 232 -6.64 -19.51 5.68
CA ASN A 232 -6.76 -18.08 5.89
C ASN A 232 -5.53 -17.38 5.32
N PHE A 233 -5.71 -16.27 4.62
CA PHE A 233 -4.61 -15.41 4.18
C PHE A 233 -5.08 -13.96 4.06
N TRP A 234 -4.14 -13.03 4.05
CA TRP A 234 -4.43 -11.61 3.90
C TRP A 234 -3.98 -11.09 2.54
N THR A 235 -4.59 -10.01 2.07
CA THR A 235 -4.23 -9.37 0.80
C THR A 235 -4.40 -7.85 0.85
N THR A 236 -3.45 -7.13 0.26
CA THR A 236 -3.42 -5.65 0.16
C THR A 236 -2.28 -5.22 -0.77
N SER A 237 -2.13 -3.92 -1.04
CA SER A 237 -1.06 -3.31 -1.84
C SER A 237 -0.65 -1.95 -1.26
N CYS A 238 0.37 -1.30 -1.84
CA CYS A 238 0.68 0.11 -1.63
C CYS A 238 1.15 0.49 -0.20
N ILE A 239 2.46 0.70 -0.05
CA ILE A 239 3.11 1.18 1.17
C ILE A 239 3.86 2.49 0.92
N LYS A 240 3.41 3.57 1.56
CA LYS A 240 4.20 4.78 1.76
C LYS A 240 4.45 5.05 3.22
N ALA A 241 5.69 4.82 3.65
CA ALA A 241 6.10 5.09 5.02
C ALA A 241 5.86 6.56 5.43
N ASN A 242 5.51 6.72 6.71
CA ASN A 242 5.16 7.96 7.37
C ASN A 242 4.10 8.77 6.62
N PHE A 243 3.12 8.09 6.02
CA PHE A 243 1.96 8.73 5.40
C PHE A 243 0.63 8.28 6.03
N PRO A 244 -0.33 9.18 6.31
CA PRO A 244 -0.22 10.64 6.27
C PRO A 244 0.88 11.18 7.19
N TYR A 245 1.56 12.24 6.77
CA TYR A 245 2.77 12.74 7.45
C TYR A 245 2.51 13.12 8.90
N ASN A 246 3.40 12.64 9.78
CA ASN A 246 3.51 13.07 11.16
C ASN A 246 5.00 13.38 11.48
N PRO A 247 5.32 14.61 11.96
CA PRO A 247 6.70 14.98 12.29
C PRO A 247 7.25 14.26 13.53
N PHE A 248 6.39 13.70 14.39
CA PHE A 248 6.80 13.05 15.64
C PHE A 248 6.97 11.54 15.51
N SER A 249 6.54 10.94 14.41
CA SER A 249 6.80 9.52 14.13
C SER A 249 8.15 9.30 13.46
N HIS A 250 8.66 8.08 13.62
CA HIS A 250 9.80 7.59 12.85
C HIS A 250 9.54 7.76 11.34
N PRO A 251 10.52 8.24 10.54
CA PRO A 251 10.30 8.55 9.11
C PRO A 251 9.98 7.31 8.26
N PHE A 252 10.39 6.12 8.71
CA PHE A 252 10.05 4.86 8.05
C PHE A 252 8.86 4.14 8.67
N ARG A 253 8.14 4.73 9.63
CA ARG A 253 6.98 4.08 10.27
C ARG A 253 5.91 3.72 9.22
N ILE A 254 5.40 2.50 9.26
CA ILE A 254 4.30 2.04 8.40
C ILE A 254 3.14 1.65 9.32
N TYR A 255 2.23 2.59 9.55
CA TYR A 255 1.13 2.41 10.49
C TYR A 255 0.18 1.27 10.08
N GLY A 256 -0.01 1.04 8.78
CA GLY A 256 -0.75 -0.11 8.26
C GLY A 256 -0.26 -1.46 8.78
N ILE A 257 1.05 -1.64 8.98
CA ILE A 257 1.63 -2.87 9.53
C ILE A 257 1.33 -2.99 11.03
N GLU A 258 1.33 -1.87 11.76
CA GLU A 258 0.92 -1.85 13.18
C GLU A 258 -0.55 -2.22 13.33
N MET A 259 -1.41 -1.72 12.42
CA MET A 259 -2.82 -2.07 12.35
C MET A 259 -3.02 -3.57 12.05
N LEU A 260 -2.29 -4.13 11.09
CA LEU A 260 -2.28 -5.58 10.83
C LEU A 260 -1.90 -6.37 12.09
N SER A 261 -0.85 -5.93 12.79
CA SER A 261 -0.38 -6.58 14.01
C SER A 261 -1.41 -6.52 15.14
N GLU A 262 -2.18 -5.42 15.22
CA GLU A 262 -3.32 -5.30 16.14
C GLU A 262 -4.41 -6.33 15.81
N VAL A 263 -4.79 -6.47 14.53
CA VAL A 263 -5.77 -7.48 14.12
C VAL A 263 -5.22 -8.88 14.41
N TYR A 264 -3.97 -9.14 14.05
CA TYR A 264 -3.32 -10.43 14.28
C TYR A 264 -3.37 -10.84 15.76
N SER A 265 -3.15 -9.90 16.68
CA SER A 265 -3.17 -10.18 18.11
C SER A 265 -4.54 -10.57 18.67
N LYS A 266 -5.62 -10.27 17.95
CA LYS A 266 -7.02 -10.52 18.36
C LYS A 266 -7.64 -11.72 17.65
N LEU A 267 -6.97 -12.31 16.66
CA LEU A 267 -7.49 -13.45 15.93
C LEU A 267 -7.48 -14.71 16.81
N ASP A 268 -8.55 -15.48 16.71
CA ASP A 268 -8.57 -16.86 17.20
C ASP A 268 -7.52 -17.70 16.45
N ALA A 269 -6.99 -18.73 17.11
CA ALA A 269 -5.93 -19.57 16.53
C ALA A 269 -6.32 -20.17 15.15
N LEU A 270 -7.61 -20.47 14.95
CA LEU A 270 -8.15 -21.01 13.70
C LEU A 270 -8.32 -19.97 12.59
N ALA A 271 -8.21 -18.68 12.89
CA ALA A 271 -8.34 -17.58 11.94
C ALA A 271 -6.98 -16.96 11.56
N VAL A 272 -5.88 -17.47 12.13
CA VAL A 272 -4.52 -16.98 11.87
C VAL A 272 -4.19 -17.12 10.38
N PRO A 273 -3.73 -16.05 9.72
CA PRO A 273 -3.36 -16.11 8.31
C PRO A 273 -2.08 -16.94 8.11
N SER A 274 -2.10 -17.80 7.09
CA SER A 274 -0.93 -18.58 6.66
C SER A 274 0.11 -17.74 5.92
N PHE A 275 -0.32 -16.65 5.26
CA PHE A 275 0.54 -15.71 4.56
C PHE A 275 -0.17 -14.38 4.28
N MET A 276 0.61 -13.35 3.95
CA MET A 276 0.20 -12.12 3.27
C MET A 276 0.48 -12.27 1.78
N LEU A 277 -0.52 -12.00 0.95
CA LEU A 277 -0.38 -11.83 -0.49
C LEU A 277 -0.38 -10.33 -0.82
N PHE A 278 0.81 -9.78 -0.99
CA PHE A 278 1.02 -8.36 -1.19
C PHE A 278 1.10 -8.01 -2.67
N LEU A 279 0.13 -7.23 -3.15
CA LEU A 279 -0.21 -7.07 -4.56
C LEU A 279 0.57 -5.96 -5.29
N GLY A 280 1.79 -5.68 -4.82
CA GLY A 280 2.71 -4.69 -5.38
C GLY A 280 2.62 -3.30 -4.75
N ASP A 281 3.42 -2.36 -5.26
CA ASP A 281 3.70 -1.06 -4.65
C ASP A 281 4.25 -1.19 -3.21
N PHE A 282 5.16 -2.14 -3.02
CA PHE A 282 5.89 -2.34 -1.77
C PHE A 282 6.84 -1.18 -1.51
N ILE A 283 7.47 -0.68 -2.57
CA ILE A 283 8.20 0.59 -2.56
C ILE A 283 7.46 1.62 -3.40
N TYR A 284 7.82 2.88 -3.20
CA TYR A 284 7.47 3.98 -4.11
C TYR A 284 8.74 4.71 -4.50
N ILE A 285 9.26 4.44 -5.70
CA ILE A 285 10.51 5.06 -6.20
C ILE A 285 10.35 6.54 -6.56
N ASP A 286 9.14 6.96 -6.88
CA ASP A 286 8.79 8.21 -7.54
C ASP A 286 8.13 9.25 -6.61
N VAL A 287 7.56 8.84 -5.48
CA VAL A 287 6.94 9.72 -4.49
C VAL A 287 7.61 9.65 -3.11
N PRO A 288 7.77 10.79 -2.40
CA PRO A 288 7.38 12.13 -2.81
C PRO A 288 8.37 12.80 -3.77
N LEU A 289 9.50 12.17 -4.06
CA LEU A 289 10.47 12.67 -5.04
C LEU A 289 11.37 11.51 -5.49
N GLN A 290 11.51 11.33 -6.79
CA GLN A 290 12.49 10.40 -7.35
C GLN A 290 13.91 10.99 -7.24
N PHE A 291 14.79 10.32 -6.50
CA PHE A 291 16.19 10.74 -6.38
C PHE A 291 17.07 10.28 -7.55
N GLY A 292 16.66 9.22 -8.25
CA GLY A 292 17.32 8.71 -9.44
C GLY A 292 16.75 7.36 -9.88
N SER A 293 17.33 6.78 -10.93
CA SER A 293 16.91 5.51 -11.54
C SER A 293 18.01 4.45 -11.64
N ALA A 294 19.19 4.71 -11.05
CA ALA A 294 20.20 3.65 -10.91
C ALA A 294 19.76 2.58 -9.87
N ILE A 295 20.25 1.34 -10.00
CA ILE A 295 19.96 0.19 -9.12
C ILE A 295 20.02 0.56 -7.63
N LYS A 296 21.01 1.36 -7.22
CA LYS A 296 21.17 1.82 -5.83
C LYS A 296 19.92 2.54 -5.30
N HIS A 297 19.27 3.38 -6.11
CA HIS A 297 18.10 4.15 -5.65
C HIS A 297 16.91 3.23 -5.35
N TYR A 298 16.71 2.19 -6.16
CA TYR A 298 15.71 1.17 -5.89
C TYR A 298 16.04 0.41 -4.60
N ARG A 299 17.29 -0.06 -4.44
CA ARG A 299 17.76 -0.73 -3.22
C ARG A 299 17.54 0.12 -1.97
N ASP A 300 17.85 1.42 -2.04
CA ASP A 300 17.62 2.35 -0.94
C ASP A 300 16.13 2.37 -0.52
N GLU A 301 15.18 2.33 -1.46
CA GLU A 301 13.76 2.28 -1.11
C GLU A 301 13.33 0.96 -0.46
N TYR A 302 13.83 -0.19 -0.95
CA TYR A 302 13.58 -1.48 -0.29
C TYR A 302 14.12 -1.48 1.14
N GLN A 303 15.34 -1.00 1.34
CA GLN A 303 15.96 -0.91 2.66
C GLN A 303 15.17 0.03 3.58
N LYS A 304 14.65 1.16 3.10
CA LYS A 304 13.79 2.05 3.90
C LYS A 304 12.51 1.38 4.38
N VAL A 305 11.86 0.59 3.51
CA VAL A 305 10.64 -0.14 3.88
C VAL A 305 10.96 -1.23 4.92
N TYR A 306 12.02 -2.02 4.72
CA TYR A 306 12.44 -3.05 5.69
C TYR A 306 13.05 -2.48 6.98
N ALA A 307 13.61 -1.28 6.97
CA ALA A 307 14.08 -0.56 8.17
C ALA A 307 12.95 0.00 9.03
N SER A 308 11.69 -0.19 8.64
CA SER A 308 10.56 0.26 9.43
C SER A 308 10.49 -0.48 10.78
N PRO A 309 10.40 0.23 11.92
CA PRO A 309 10.20 -0.42 13.21
C PRO A 309 8.84 -1.15 13.31
N SER A 310 7.89 -0.81 12.44
CA SER A 310 6.53 -1.36 12.46
C SER A 310 6.50 -2.88 12.23
N TRP A 311 7.50 -3.45 11.53
CA TRP A 311 7.65 -4.89 11.30
C TRP A 311 7.73 -5.74 12.57
N HIS A 312 8.23 -5.16 13.65
CA HIS A 312 8.52 -5.84 14.92
C HIS A 312 7.50 -5.53 16.02
N THR A 313 6.36 -4.91 15.68
CA THR A 313 5.35 -4.50 16.66
C THR A 313 4.34 -5.60 16.95
N GLY A 314 3.75 -5.57 18.15
CA GLY A 314 2.69 -6.49 18.57
C GLY A 314 3.22 -7.85 19.07
N LYS A 315 2.28 -8.68 19.54
CA LYS A 315 2.58 -10.04 20.04
C LYS A 315 2.99 -11.00 18.93
N ASN A 316 2.40 -10.82 17.74
CA ASN A 316 2.68 -11.58 16.53
C ASN A 316 3.24 -10.60 15.48
N PRO A 317 4.56 -10.35 15.46
CA PRO A 317 5.18 -9.42 14.53
C PRO A 317 4.89 -9.78 13.06
N ALA A 318 4.56 -8.78 12.25
CA ALA A 318 4.25 -8.98 10.84
C ALA A 318 5.44 -9.54 10.03
N ILE A 319 6.68 -9.38 10.51
CA ILE A 319 7.90 -9.93 9.89
C ILE A 319 7.96 -11.47 9.93
N ASN A 320 7.24 -12.09 10.88
CA ASN A 320 7.15 -13.55 11.02
C ASN A 320 6.05 -14.17 10.15
N LEU A 321 5.09 -13.35 9.68
CA LEU A 321 4.12 -13.81 8.69
C LEU A 321 4.86 -14.05 7.37
N PRO A 322 4.60 -15.13 6.63
CA PRO A 322 5.07 -15.27 5.26
C PRO A 322 4.51 -14.16 4.36
N TRP A 323 5.37 -13.40 3.66
CA TRP A 323 4.93 -12.43 2.64
C TRP A 323 5.27 -12.94 1.23
N ILE A 324 4.23 -13.10 0.41
CA ILE A 324 4.29 -13.44 -1.01
C ILE A 324 4.01 -12.16 -1.78
N HIS A 325 4.92 -11.79 -2.67
CA HIS A 325 4.90 -10.50 -3.36
C HIS A 325 4.62 -10.66 -4.85
N MET A 326 3.98 -9.66 -5.43
CA MET A 326 3.96 -9.43 -6.87
C MET A 326 4.52 -8.05 -7.22
N LEU A 327 4.80 -7.84 -8.51
CA LEU A 327 5.34 -6.61 -9.05
C LEU A 327 4.20 -5.67 -9.44
N ASP A 328 4.33 -4.38 -9.15
CA ASP A 328 3.52 -3.31 -9.72
C ASP A 328 4.41 -2.17 -10.25
N ASP A 329 3.81 -1.06 -10.67
CA ASP A 329 4.51 0.01 -11.37
C ASP A 329 5.44 0.81 -10.46
N HIS A 330 5.11 1.03 -9.19
CA HIS A 330 5.97 1.83 -8.31
C HIS A 330 7.26 1.13 -7.87
N GLU A 331 7.40 -0.18 -8.14
CA GLU A 331 8.71 -0.85 -8.15
C GLU A 331 9.62 -0.42 -9.30
N ILE A 332 9.06 0.16 -10.38
CA ILE A 332 9.77 0.54 -11.62
C ILE A 332 9.69 2.05 -11.85
N GLN A 333 8.50 2.53 -12.19
CA GLN A 333 8.10 3.91 -12.44
C GLN A 333 6.58 3.93 -12.62
N ASN A 334 5.89 4.95 -12.10
CA ASN A 334 4.44 5.11 -12.22
C ASN A 334 3.91 4.85 -13.65
N ASP A 335 2.85 4.05 -13.76
CA ASP A 335 2.19 3.61 -14.98
C ASP A 335 3.11 2.90 -16.02
N TRP A 336 4.16 2.18 -15.57
CA TRP A 336 5.16 1.55 -16.45
C TRP A 336 4.59 0.57 -17.49
N HIS A 337 4.75 0.82 -18.80
CA HIS A 337 4.27 -0.06 -19.88
C HIS A 337 5.25 -0.18 -21.07
N ASP A 338 6.53 0.14 -20.85
CA ASP A 338 7.55 0.21 -21.91
C ASP A 338 8.42 -1.07 -22.02
N GLY A 339 7.96 -2.17 -21.43
CA GLY A 339 8.57 -3.50 -21.53
C GLY A 339 9.75 -3.75 -20.59
N ASN A 340 10.47 -4.86 -20.78
CA ASN A 340 11.45 -5.37 -19.81
C ASN A 340 12.93 -5.09 -20.16
N VAL A 341 13.17 -4.40 -21.28
CA VAL A 341 14.53 -4.03 -21.74
C VAL A 341 14.76 -2.52 -21.74
N THR A 342 13.70 -1.73 -21.57
CA THR A 342 13.74 -0.27 -21.61
C THR A 342 14.08 0.28 -20.22
N GLU A 343 14.94 1.28 -20.15
CA GLU A 343 15.22 1.98 -18.89
C GLU A 343 13.95 2.65 -18.33
N PRO A 344 13.69 2.58 -17.01
CA PRO A 344 14.60 2.10 -15.96
C PRO A 344 14.37 0.63 -15.52
N TYR A 345 13.62 -0.18 -16.28
CA TYR A 345 13.26 -1.54 -15.87
C TYR A 345 14.45 -2.42 -15.47
N PRO A 346 15.57 -2.50 -16.22
CA PRO A 346 16.70 -3.34 -15.82
C PRO A 346 17.27 -2.99 -14.44
N ALA A 347 17.27 -1.69 -14.09
CA ALA A 347 17.72 -1.24 -12.79
C ALA A 347 16.71 -1.50 -11.66
N ALA A 348 15.41 -1.42 -11.99
CA ALA A 348 14.30 -1.64 -11.07
C ALA A 348 14.12 -3.11 -10.68
N ILE A 349 14.20 -4.02 -11.67
CA ILE A 349 13.87 -5.42 -11.47
C ILE A 349 14.93 -6.18 -10.68
N ASP A 350 16.20 -5.74 -10.72
CA ASP A 350 17.31 -6.34 -9.98
C ASP A 350 17.03 -6.47 -8.46
N PRO A 351 16.75 -5.38 -7.72
CA PRO A 351 16.41 -5.50 -6.31
C PRO A 351 15.08 -6.23 -6.08
N TYR A 352 14.09 -6.10 -6.97
CA TYR A 352 12.85 -6.88 -6.84
C TYR A 352 13.13 -8.40 -6.88
N HIS A 353 14.05 -8.84 -7.74
CA HIS A 353 14.46 -10.24 -7.78
C HIS A 353 15.12 -10.71 -6.49
N HIS A 354 16.02 -9.89 -5.93
CA HIS A 354 16.75 -10.21 -4.71
C HIS A 354 15.86 -10.18 -3.47
N TYR A 355 15.07 -9.12 -3.30
CA TYR A 355 14.24 -8.93 -2.12
C TYR A 355 12.95 -9.74 -2.13
N HIS A 356 12.33 -9.99 -3.29
CA HIS A 356 11.00 -10.60 -3.36
C HIS A 356 11.00 -11.95 -4.10
N VAL A 357 11.44 -11.99 -5.36
CA VAL A 357 11.32 -13.21 -6.19
C VAL A 357 12.11 -14.38 -5.63
N SER A 358 13.30 -14.12 -5.06
CA SER A 358 14.18 -15.14 -4.48
C SER A 358 13.48 -16.03 -3.43
N VAL A 359 12.57 -15.43 -2.66
CA VAL A 359 11.84 -16.08 -1.57
C VAL A 359 10.34 -16.25 -1.80
N ASN A 360 9.83 -15.85 -2.96
CA ASN A 360 8.49 -16.21 -3.42
C ASN A 360 8.35 -17.73 -3.68
N PRO A 361 7.11 -18.23 -3.88
CA PRO A 361 6.90 -19.60 -4.35
C PRO A 361 7.71 -19.91 -5.61
N PRO A 362 7.99 -21.20 -5.88
CA PRO A 362 8.67 -21.59 -7.12
C PRO A 362 7.93 -21.08 -8.36
N LYS A 363 8.69 -20.75 -9.41
CA LYS A 363 8.17 -20.32 -10.72
C LYS A 363 7.09 -21.28 -11.23
N ALA A 364 6.12 -20.73 -11.98
CA ALA A 364 5.09 -21.53 -12.62
C ALA A 364 5.74 -22.61 -13.51
N LYS A 365 5.31 -23.86 -13.34
CA LYS A 365 5.72 -24.98 -14.19
C LYS A 365 4.92 -24.92 -15.51
N SER A 366 5.28 -23.98 -16.38
CA SER A 366 4.66 -23.80 -17.69
C SER A 366 5.69 -24.02 -18.80
N PRO A 367 5.33 -24.71 -19.91
CA PRO A 367 6.21 -24.85 -21.07
C PRO A 367 6.46 -23.51 -21.79
N HIS A 368 5.67 -22.47 -21.49
CA HIS A 368 5.77 -21.16 -22.10
C HIS A 368 6.66 -20.19 -21.31
N ALA A 369 6.89 -20.46 -20.03
CA ALA A 369 7.68 -19.57 -19.17
C ALA A 369 9.18 -19.68 -19.48
N SER A 370 9.87 -18.54 -19.55
CA SER A 370 11.33 -18.55 -19.60
C SER A 370 11.89 -19.06 -18.28
N GLN A 371 12.92 -19.91 -18.35
CA GLN A 371 13.59 -20.39 -17.14
C GLN A 371 14.24 -19.24 -16.35
N GLU A 372 14.70 -18.20 -17.05
CA GLU A 372 15.31 -16.99 -16.48
C GLU A 372 14.28 -15.86 -16.41
N ASN A 373 14.40 -15.00 -15.38
CA ASN A 373 13.68 -13.73 -15.21
C ASN A 373 12.14 -13.78 -15.21
N THR A 374 11.52 -14.96 -15.13
CA THR A 374 10.08 -15.10 -14.88
C THR A 374 9.74 -14.70 -13.44
N THR A 375 8.87 -13.70 -13.30
CA THR A 375 8.38 -13.10 -12.06
C THR A 375 7.00 -13.62 -11.65
N TYR A 376 6.18 -14.08 -12.60
CA TYR A 376 4.89 -14.72 -12.34
C TYR A 376 5.07 -16.17 -11.90
N PHE A 377 4.16 -16.66 -11.07
CA PHE A 377 4.25 -18.01 -10.52
C PHE A 377 2.89 -18.56 -10.12
N SER A 378 2.86 -19.87 -9.87
CA SER A 378 1.68 -20.56 -9.36
C SER A 378 2.05 -21.53 -8.25
N PHE A 379 1.13 -21.71 -7.29
CA PHE A 379 1.31 -22.63 -6.18
C PHE A 379 -0.04 -23.08 -5.64
N THR A 380 -0.05 -24.15 -4.84
CA THR A 380 -1.26 -24.70 -4.25
C THR A 380 -1.16 -24.67 -2.72
N ARG A 381 -2.21 -24.19 -2.08
CA ARG A 381 -2.47 -24.28 -0.64
C ARG A 381 -3.90 -24.74 -0.45
N GLY A 382 -4.08 -26.05 -0.29
CA GLY A 382 -5.41 -26.63 -0.06
C GLY A 382 -6.17 -25.80 0.96
N PRO A 383 -7.41 -25.36 0.66
CA PRO A 383 -8.29 -25.78 -0.44
C PRO A 383 -8.22 -24.92 -1.73
N ALA A 384 -7.18 -24.11 -1.95
CA ALA A 384 -7.05 -23.22 -3.11
C ALA A 384 -5.75 -23.40 -3.91
N SER A 385 -5.80 -23.14 -5.21
CA SER A 385 -4.63 -22.90 -6.06
C SER A 385 -4.54 -21.43 -6.44
N PHE A 386 -3.32 -20.96 -6.68
CA PHE A 386 -3.00 -19.56 -6.89
C PHE A 386 -2.20 -19.38 -8.18
N PHE A 387 -2.53 -18.34 -8.95
CA PHE A 387 -1.71 -17.84 -10.04
C PHE A 387 -1.49 -16.35 -9.84
N ILE A 388 -0.22 -15.96 -9.62
CA ILE A 388 0.17 -14.58 -9.36
C ILE A 388 0.72 -13.99 -10.65
N LEU A 389 0.07 -12.93 -11.14
CA LEU A 389 0.43 -12.28 -12.39
C LEU A 389 1.64 -11.36 -12.25
N ASP A 390 2.10 -10.93 -13.41
CA ASP A 390 3.01 -9.82 -13.62
C ASP A 390 2.32 -8.96 -14.68
N SER A 391 1.81 -7.82 -14.25
CA SER A 391 1.02 -6.91 -15.10
C SER A 391 1.84 -5.73 -15.60
N ARG A 392 3.18 -5.76 -15.47
CA ARG A 392 4.05 -4.61 -15.81
C ARG A 392 5.18 -4.97 -16.77
N THR A 393 5.81 -6.13 -16.59
CA THR A 393 7.01 -6.54 -17.35
C THR A 393 6.76 -6.69 -18.84
N TYR A 394 5.61 -7.24 -19.21
CA TYR A 394 5.31 -7.68 -20.58
C TYR A 394 4.24 -6.86 -21.29
N ARG A 395 3.58 -5.94 -20.57
CA ARG A 395 2.48 -5.17 -21.15
C ARG A 395 2.99 -4.18 -22.20
N SER A 396 2.16 -3.94 -23.20
CA SER A 396 2.37 -2.92 -24.23
C SER A 396 1.52 -1.68 -23.95
N PRO A 397 1.71 -0.56 -24.68
CA PRO A 397 0.87 0.62 -24.50
C PRO A 397 -0.63 0.29 -24.56
N PRO A 398 -1.47 0.87 -23.68
CA PRO A 398 -2.89 0.53 -23.57
C PRO A 398 -3.75 1.09 -24.71
N GLY A 399 -4.94 0.54 -24.89
CA GLY A 399 -5.98 1.08 -25.79
C GLY A 399 -5.77 0.84 -27.29
N LEU A 400 -4.75 0.08 -27.69
CA LEU A 400 -4.52 -0.35 -29.06
C LEU A 400 -5.18 -1.70 -29.33
N ASP A 401 -5.45 -1.98 -30.60
CA ASP A 401 -6.10 -3.23 -31.03
C ASP A 401 -5.29 -4.49 -30.69
N ASN A 402 -3.97 -4.35 -30.56
CA ASN A 402 -3.00 -5.37 -30.21
C ASN A 402 -2.35 -5.13 -28.83
N SER A 403 -2.96 -4.29 -27.98
CA SER A 403 -2.51 -4.11 -26.60
C SER A 403 -2.58 -5.43 -25.84
N THR A 404 -1.52 -5.75 -25.11
CA THR A 404 -1.41 -6.95 -24.28
C THR A 404 -1.00 -6.55 -22.88
N MET A 405 -1.56 -7.19 -21.85
CA MET A 405 -1.19 -6.97 -20.46
C MET A 405 -0.09 -7.96 -20.03
N LEU A 406 -0.23 -9.23 -20.43
CA LEU A 406 0.63 -10.32 -19.96
C LEU A 406 1.71 -10.71 -20.98
N GLY A 407 1.59 -10.27 -22.23
CA GLY A 407 2.37 -10.82 -23.32
C GLY A 407 2.05 -12.30 -23.57
N TYR A 408 2.58 -12.84 -24.68
CA TYR A 408 2.20 -14.17 -25.17
C TYR A 408 2.46 -15.32 -24.18
N ALA A 409 3.67 -15.37 -23.61
CA ALA A 409 4.12 -16.49 -22.77
C ALA A 409 3.30 -16.63 -21.49
N GLN A 410 3.05 -15.52 -20.80
CA GLN A 410 2.28 -15.54 -19.56
C GLN A 410 0.78 -15.69 -19.83
N LEU A 411 0.24 -15.07 -20.89
CA LEU A 411 -1.15 -15.28 -21.29
C LEU A 411 -1.43 -16.78 -21.53
N GLN A 412 -0.57 -17.47 -22.28
CA GLN A 412 -0.73 -18.90 -22.50
C GLN A 412 -0.57 -19.72 -21.20
N SER A 413 0.39 -19.36 -20.35
CA SER A 413 0.57 -20.01 -19.04
C SER A 413 -0.67 -19.86 -18.14
N LEU A 414 -1.33 -18.71 -18.20
CA LEU A 414 -2.55 -18.45 -17.44
C LEU A 414 -3.75 -19.21 -18.02
N LEU A 415 -3.89 -19.28 -19.35
CA LEU A 415 -4.93 -20.08 -20.01
C LEU A 415 -4.79 -21.57 -19.70
N ASP A 416 -3.57 -22.09 -19.71
CA ASP A 416 -3.27 -23.47 -19.31
C ASP A 416 -3.64 -23.71 -17.84
N TYR A 417 -3.28 -22.77 -16.95
CA TYR A 417 -3.66 -22.83 -15.53
C TYR A 417 -5.18 -22.81 -15.32
N ILE A 418 -5.90 -21.91 -15.99
CA ILE A 418 -7.37 -21.79 -15.89
C ILE A 418 -8.05 -23.09 -16.33
N SER A 419 -7.59 -23.69 -17.43
CA SER A 419 -8.19 -24.90 -18.01
C SER A 419 -7.75 -26.20 -17.35
N CYS A 420 -6.69 -26.19 -16.53
CA CYS A 420 -6.17 -27.37 -15.85
C CYS A 420 -7.08 -27.78 -14.66
N PRO A 421 -7.60 -29.03 -14.62
CA PRO A 421 -8.30 -29.56 -13.46
C PRO A 421 -7.37 -29.61 -12.23
N GLU A 422 -7.86 -29.17 -11.08
CA GLU A 422 -7.09 -29.19 -9.83
C GLU A 422 -7.22 -30.53 -9.10
N PRO A 423 -6.16 -31.00 -8.40
CA PRO A 423 -6.26 -32.18 -7.55
C PRO A 423 -7.11 -31.89 -6.30
N ALA A 424 -7.79 -32.91 -5.79
CA ALA A 424 -8.44 -32.83 -4.48
C ALA A 424 -7.40 -32.48 -3.39
N PRO A 425 -7.74 -31.65 -2.37
CA PRO A 425 -9.07 -31.11 -2.09
C PRO A 425 -9.35 -29.72 -2.70
N VAL A 426 -8.59 -29.26 -3.70
CA VAL A 426 -8.73 -27.89 -4.21
C VAL A 426 -10.12 -27.65 -4.81
N LYS A 427 -10.77 -26.57 -4.35
CA LYS A 427 -12.09 -26.11 -4.83
C LYS A 427 -12.01 -24.72 -5.49
N TRP A 428 -11.00 -23.93 -5.13
CA TRP A 428 -10.89 -22.53 -5.53
C TRP A 428 -9.63 -22.28 -6.35
N LYS A 429 -9.77 -21.55 -7.46
CA LYS A 429 -8.64 -20.95 -8.16
C LYS A 429 -8.62 -19.45 -7.87
N ILE A 430 -7.51 -18.95 -7.36
CA ILE A 430 -7.32 -17.52 -7.07
C ILE A 430 -6.30 -16.98 -8.07
N ILE A 431 -6.68 -15.94 -8.81
CA ILE A 431 -5.79 -15.24 -9.73
C ILE A 431 -5.58 -13.83 -9.18
N SER A 432 -4.33 -13.41 -9.07
CA SER A 432 -4.00 -12.10 -8.48
C SER A 432 -3.29 -11.22 -9.49
N SER A 433 -3.82 -10.01 -9.66
CA SER A 433 -3.36 -8.98 -10.59
C SER A 433 -2.95 -7.75 -9.80
N SER A 434 -1.88 -7.04 -10.16
CA SER A 434 -1.49 -5.85 -9.41
C SER A 434 -2.53 -4.73 -9.60
N VAL A 435 -3.01 -4.58 -10.83
CA VAL A 435 -4.10 -3.68 -11.22
C VAL A 435 -5.45 -4.40 -11.36
N PRO A 436 -6.59 -3.71 -11.17
CA PRO A 436 -7.92 -4.31 -11.22
C PRO A 436 -8.37 -4.73 -12.62
N PHE A 437 -9.12 -5.84 -12.69
CA PHE A 437 -9.78 -6.38 -13.86
C PHE A 437 -10.97 -5.53 -14.31
N THR A 438 -11.68 -4.91 -13.37
CA THR A 438 -12.86 -4.12 -13.70
C THR A 438 -12.55 -2.82 -14.45
N LYS A 439 -13.39 -2.50 -15.44
CA LYS A 439 -13.37 -1.23 -16.18
C LYS A 439 -14.11 -0.09 -15.47
N ASN A 440 -14.69 -0.34 -14.28
CA ASN A 440 -15.46 0.66 -13.53
C ASN A 440 -14.59 1.75 -12.87
N TRP A 441 -13.26 1.66 -12.95
CA TRP A 441 -12.34 2.72 -12.55
C TRP A 441 -12.20 3.75 -13.68
N HIS A 442 -12.74 4.95 -13.49
CA HIS A 442 -12.78 6.01 -14.52
C HIS A 442 -11.64 7.03 -14.40
N ILE A 443 -10.73 6.83 -13.45
CA ILE A 443 -9.48 7.58 -13.32
C ILE A 443 -8.34 6.56 -13.44
N GLY A 444 -7.43 6.73 -14.39
CA GLY A 444 -6.35 5.75 -14.63
C GLY A 444 -6.81 4.48 -15.34
N THR A 445 -7.98 4.48 -16.01
CA THR A 445 -8.54 3.30 -16.70
C THR A 445 -7.54 2.65 -17.65
N SER A 446 -6.76 3.45 -18.37
CA SER A 446 -5.73 2.97 -19.30
C SER A 446 -4.63 2.16 -18.64
N ASP A 447 -4.35 2.39 -17.35
CA ASP A 447 -3.33 1.64 -16.61
C ASP A 447 -3.84 0.27 -16.12
N THR A 448 -5.15 0.16 -15.89
CA THR A 448 -5.83 -1.08 -15.46
C THR A 448 -6.17 -2.01 -16.63
N TRP A 449 -6.78 -3.17 -16.36
CA TRP A 449 -7.34 -4.03 -17.42
C TRP A 449 -8.45 -3.36 -18.25
N GLY A 450 -9.00 -2.23 -17.78
CA GLY A 450 -9.87 -1.36 -18.59
C GLY A 450 -9.18 -0.81 -19.85
N GLY A 451 -7.83 -0.74 -19.87
CA GLY A 451 -7.03 -0.41 -21.05
C GLY A 451 -6.74 -1.59 -21.99
N TYR A 452 -7.07 -2.83 -21.59
CA TYR A 452 -6.69 -4.08 -22.25
C TYR A 452 -7.90 -5.00 -22.47
N LEU A 453 -9.05 -4.42 -22.86
CA LEU A 453 -10.35 -5.10 -22.89
C LEU A 453 -10.39 -6.37 -23.75
N LYS A 454 -9.60 -6.46 -24.83
CA LYS A 454 -9.57 -7.66 -25.68
C LYS A 454 -8.92 -8.85 -24.98
N GLU A 455 -7.75 -8.66 -24.39
CA GLU A 455 -7.06 -9.71 -23.63
C GLU A 455 -7.85 -10.07 -22.36
N ARG A 456 -8.44 -9.06 -21.71
CA ARG A 456 -9.38 -9.25 -20.61
C ARG A 456 -10.55 -10.17 -20.99
N GLN A 457 -11.16 -9.95 -22.16
CA GLN A 457 -12.27 -10.77 -22.65
C GLN A 457 -11.85 -12.23 -22.87
N ILE A 458 -10.67 -12.47 -23.46
CA ILE A 458 -10.11 -13.82 -23.64
C ILE A 458 -10.02 -14.55 -22.30
N LEU A 459 -9.53 -13.86 -21.25
CA LEU A 459 -9.40 -14.44 -19.92
C LEU A 459 -10.75 -14.67 -19.25
N LEU A 460 -11.69 -13.73 -19.33
CA LEU A 460 -13.05 -13.90 -18.80
C LEU A 460 -13.76 -15.10 -19.44
N GLU A 461 -13.67 -15.26 -20.76
CA GLU A 461 -14.23 -16.40 -21.48
C GLU A 461 -13.63 -17.73 -21.01
N ALA A 462 -12.31 -17.79 -20.84
CA ALA A 462 -11.64 -18.96 -20.31
C ALA A 462 -12.08 -19.29 -18.88
N MET A 463 -12.19 -18.27 -18.01
CA MET A 463 -12.61 -18.44 -16.63
C MET A 463 -14.07 -18.88 -16.51
N TRP A 464 -14.99 -18.25 -17.24
CA TRP A 464 -16.41 -18.66 -17.29
C TRP A 464 -16.57 -20.10 -17.81
N GLN A 465 -15.74 -20.50 -18.77
CA GLN A 465 -15.75 -21.87 -19.26
C GLN A 465 -15.24 -22.85 -18.20
N ALA A 466 -14.12 -22.53 -17.53
CA ALA A 466 -13.53 -23.36 -16.50
C ALA A 466 -14.45 -23.55 -15.29
N GLU A 467 -15.15 -22.50 -14.84
CA GLU A 467 -16.14 -22.57 -13.77
C GLU A 467 -17.23 -23.61 -14.07
N ARG A 468 -17.75 -23.63 -15.31
CA ARG A 468 -18.78 -24.58 -15.73
C ARG A 468 -18.29 -26.02 -15.85
N THR A 469 -17.06 -26.22 -16.33
CA THR A 469 -16.58 -27.56 -16.70
C THR A 469 -15.74 -28.26 -15.64
N LEU A 470 -14.99 -27.51 -14.84
CA LEU A 470 -14.01 -28.08 -13.90
C LEU A 470 -14.55 -28.23 -12.48
N GLY A 471 -15.69 -27.59 -12.15
CA GLY A 471 -16.24 -27.62 -10.81
C GLY A 471 -15.35 -26.95 -9.76
N THR A 472 -14.54 -25.97 -10.18
CA THR A 472 -13.78 -25.05 -9.32
C THR A 472 -14.29 -23.63 -9.54
N ARG A 473 -14.45 -22.85 -8.46
CA ARG A 473 -14.85 -21.44 -8.55
C ARG A 473 -13.62 -20.54 -8.61
N ILE A 474 -13.68 -19.46 -9.40
CA ILE A 474 -12.53 -18.58 -9.67
C ILE A 474 -12.76 -17.21 -9.02
N VAL A 475 -11.76 -16.73 -8.28
CA VAL A 475 -11.77 -15.41 -7.64
C VAL A 475 -10.55 -14.60 -8.07
N LEU A 476 -10.77 -13.31 -8.33
CA LEU A 476 -9.74 -12.34 -8.66
C LEU A 476 -9.42 -11.46 -7.44
N LEU A 477 -8.14 -11.20 -7.21
CA LEU A 477 -7.66 -10.25 -6.20
C LEU A 477 -6.80 -9.17 -6.87
N SER A 478 -6.99 -7.90 -6.50
CA SER A 478 -6.24 -6.79 -7.08
C SER A 478 -5.94 -5.63 -6.12
N GLY A 479 -4.96 -4.79 -6.49
CA GLY A 479 -4.44 -3.66 -5.73
C GLY A 479 -4.54 -2.31 -6.47
N ASP A 480 -3.43 -1.54 -6.48
CA ASP A 480 -3.21 -0.25 -7.17
C ASP A 480 -4.09 0.94 -6.70
N ARG A 481 -5.41 0.78 -6.66
CA ARG A 481 -6.38 1.90 -6.67
C ARG A 481 -6.48 2.75 -5.42
N HIS A 482 -5.82 2.36 -4.33
CA HIS A 482 -5.90 3.02 -3.02
C HIS A 482 -7.32 3.12 -2.45
N GLU A 483 -8.23 2.31 -2.98
CA GLU A 483 -9.67 2.28 -2.70
C GLU A 483 -10.10 0.81 -2.61
N PHE A 484 -11.31 0.55 -2.08
CA PHE A 484 -11.86 -0.80 -2.09
C PHE A 484 -13.05 -0.90 -3.04
N ALA A 485 -13.05 -1.91 -3.91
CA ALA A 485 -14.22 -2.30 -4.69
C ALA A 485 -14.33 -3.82 -4.78
N ALA A 486 -15.57 -4.32 -4.69
CA ALA A 486 -15.93 -5.68 -5.05
C ALA A 486 -16.80 -5.64 -6.31
N THR A 487 -16.42 -6.41 -7.33
CA THR A 487 -17.08 -6.40 -8.66
C THR A 487 -17.36 -7.84 -9.10
N LYS A 488 -18.53 -8.07 -9.69
CA LYS A 488 -18.91 -9.31 -10.35
C LYS A 488 -18.81 -9.13 -11.87
N PHE A 489 -18.30 -10.14 -12.57
CA PHE A 489 -18.28 -10.25 -14.03
C PHE A 489 -19.26 -11.36 -14.44
N PRO A 490 -20.54 -11.04 -14.69
CA PRO A 490 -21.56 -12.03 -15.00
C PRO A 490 -21.22 -12.79 -16.28
N ASN A 491 -21.58 -14.06 -16.34
CA ASN A 491 -21.41 -14.87 -17.53
C ASN A 491 -22.50 -14.53 -18.56
N PRO A 492 -22.18 -13.95 -19.74
CA PRO A 492 -23.19 -13.49 -20.70
C PRO A 492 -24.10 -14.61 -21.22
N ALA A 493 -23.61 -15.85 -21.24
CA ALA A 493 -24.37 -17.02 -21.67
C ALA A 493 -25.51 -17.40 -20.69
N THR A 494 -25.55 -16.80 -19.51
CA THR A 494 -26.53 -17.09 -18.45
C THR A 494 -27.59 -15.99 -18.29
N ASN A 495 -27.55 -14.97 -19.15
CA ASN A 495 -28.57 -13.93 -19.21
C ASN A 495 -29.88 -14.54 -19.76
N PRO A 496 -31.02 -14.41 -19.05
CA PRO A 496 -32.30 -14.90 -19.56
C PRO A 496 -32.67 -14.14 -20.82
N THR A 497 -32.71 -14.83 -21.96
CA THR A 497 -33.15 -14.27 -23.24
C THR A 497 -34.68 -14.06 -23.30
N ASP A 498 -35.42 -14.54 -22.30
CA ASP A 498 -36.88 -14.40 -22.20
C ASP A 498 -37.34 -14.17 -20.74
N PRO A 499 -37.91 -12.99 -20.41
CA PRO A 499 -38.40 -12.67 -19.07
C PRO A 499 -39.66 -13.47 -18.66
N THR A 500 -40.22 -14.30 -19.53
CA THR A 500 -41.41 -15.13 -19.24
C THR A 500 -41.12 -16.61 -19.01
N SER A 501 -39.86 -17.04 -19.16
CA SER A 501 -39.44 -18.41 -18.87
C SER A 501 -39.39 -18.66 -17.36
N SER A 502 -40.24 -19.57 -16.89
CA SER A 502 -40.29 -20.05 -15.50
C SER A 502 -39.28 -21.17 -15.20
N SER A 503 -38.28 -21.37 -16.07
CA SER A 503 -37.14 -22.22 -15.74
C SER A 503 -36.36 -21.58 -14.59
N LEU A 504 -36.29 -22.28 -13.46
CA LEU A 504 -35.46 -21.94 -12.30
C LEU A 504 -33.95 -21.98 -12.58
N SER A 505 -33.51 -22.12 -13.83
CA SER A 505 -32.11 -21.94 -14.27
C SER A 505 -31.78 -20.45 -14.40
N LYS A 506 -31.87 -19.71 -13.29
CA LYS A 506 -31.49 -18.31 -13.28
C LYS A 506 -29.98 -18.22 -13.23
N GLY A 507 -29.34 -17.43 -14.10
CA GLY A 507 -27.93 -17.04 -14.02
C GLY A 507 -27.54 -16.27 -12.73
N GLU A 508 -28.36 -16.32 -11.69
CA GLU A 508 -28.17 -15.75 -10.35
C GLU A 508 -27.02 -16.51 -9.64
N GLY A 509 -25.78 -16.14 -9.98
CA GLY A 509 -24.57 -16.58 -9.28
C GLY A 509 -23.40 -16.96 -10.18
N GLN A 510 -23.68 -17.15 -11.47
CA GLN A 510 -22.71 -17.42 -12.53
C GLN A 510 -21.88 -16.17 -12.85
N GLY A 511 -20.56 -16.25 -12.68
CA GLY A 511 -19.65 -15.15 -12.97
C GLY A 511 -18.42 -15.12 -12.08
N ILE A 512 -17.46 -14.31 -12.47
CA ILE A 512 -16.18 -14.16 -11.76
C ILE A 512 -16.29 -13.00 -10.76
N TYR A 513 -15.66 -13.13 -9.60
CA TYR A 513 -15.71 -12.11 -8.53
C TYR A 513 -14.32 -11.54 -8.32
N GLU A 514 -14.20 -10.21 -8.35
CA GLU A 514 -12.98 -9.48 -8.02
C GLU A 514 -13.14 -8.73 -6.70
N PHE A 515 -12.11 -8.82 -5.87
CA PHE A 515 -11.91 -7.94 -4.71
C PHE A 515 -10.64 -7.11 -4.90
N CYS A 516 -10.81 -5.82 -5.16
CA CYS A 516 -9.74 -4.84 -5.22
C CYS A 516 -9.59 -4.18 -3.84
N ALA A 517 -8.42 -4.29 -3.21
CA ALA A 517 -8.20 -3.73 -1.89
C ALA A 517 -6.80 -3.14 -1.71
N GLY A 518 -6.79 -1.88 -1.30
CA GLY A 518 -5.63 -1.15 -0.84
C GLY A 518 -6.05 0.23 -0.32
N PRO A 519 -5.11 1.02 0.21
CA PRO A 519 -3.72 0.66 0.42
C PRO A 519 -3.49 0.08 1.83
N LEU A 520 -2.40 -0.65 2.02
CA LEU A 520 -1.94 -1.01 3.35
C LEU A 520 -1.57 0.25 4.14
N ASN A 521 -0.84 1.17 3.52
CA ASN A 521 -0.45 2.43 4.14
C ASN A 521 -0.23 3.54 3.11
N GLN A 522 -1.29 4.18 2.64
CA GLN A 522 -1.17 5.30 1.69
C GLN A 522 -2.43 6.18 1.75
N PHE A 523 -2.65 7.03 0.75
CA PHE A 523 -3.86 7.84 0.63
C PHE A 523 -5.06 7.06 0.11
N TYR A 524 -6.19 7.74 -0.04
CA TYR A 524 -7.32 7.32 -0.85
C TYR A 524 -7.83 8.56 -1.59
N LEU A 525 -8.51 8.39 -2.72
CA LEU A 525 -8.94 9.53 -3.52
C LEU A 525 -10.12 10.27 -2.84
N PRO A 526 -10.12 11.63 -2.83
CA PRO A 526 -11.19 12.41 -2.19
C PRO A 526 -12.50 12.43 -2.99
N SER A 527 -12.45 12.08 -4.28
CA SER A 527 -13.60 11.96 -5.17
C SER A 527 -13.74 10.53 -5.65
N SER A 528 -14.98 10.07 -5.80
CA SER A 528 -15.30 8.74 -6.32
C SER A 528 -14.64 8.52 -7.68
N SER A 529 -13.73 7.55 -7.77
CA SER A 529 -13.09 7.17 -9.02
C SER A 529 -13.74 5.95 -9.67
N TYR A 530 -14.64 5.29 -8.94
CA TYR A 530 -15.32 4.06 -9.34
C TYR A 530 -16.82 4.29 -9.55
N TYR A 531 -17.37 3.83 -10.68
CA TYR A 531 -18.82 3.71 -10.90
C TYR A 531 -19.13 2.75 -12.08
N GLN A 532 -20.24 2.03 -11.97
CA GLN A 532 -20.73 1.15 -13.02
C GLN A 532 -21.46 1.93 -14.13
N THR A 533 -21.19 1.57 -15.39
CA THR A 533 -21.81 2.20 -16.57
C THR A 533 -22.62 1.25 -17.45
N ASP A 534 -22.49 -0.06 -17.24
CA ASP A 534 -23.16 -1.13 -17.99
C ASP A 534 -23.30 -2.39 -17.10
N ASP A 535 -23.80 -3.48 -17.66
CA ASP A 535 -24.07 -4.73 -16.93
C ASP A 535 -22.96 -5.79 -17.09
N GLU A 536 -21.80 -5.43 -17.65
CA GLU A 536 -20.66 -6.35 -17.81
C GLU A 536 -19.81 -6.43 -16.53
N ASP A 537 -19.70 -5.30 -15.82
CA ASP A 537 -18.91 -5.14 -14.59
C ASP A 537 -19.85 -4.68 -13.47
N VAL A 538 -20.49 -5.62 -12.80
CA VAL A 538 -21.53 -5.34 -11.81
C VAL A 538 -20.92 -5.02 -10.45
N THR A 539 -21.17 -3.83 -9.94
CA THR A 539 -20.69 -3.40 -8.62
C THR A 539 -21.39 -4.16 -7.51
N ILE A 540 -20.62 -4.84 -6.65
CA ILE A 540 -21.12 -5.45 -5.41
C ILE A 540 -21.01 -4.43 -4.27
N LYS A 541 -19.83 -3.81 -4.12
CA LYS A 541 -19.54 -2.86 -3.04
C LYS A 541 -18.41 -1.92 -3.42
N TYR A 542 -18.51 -0.66 -3.01
CA TYR A 542 -17.43 0.32 -3.13
C TYR A 542 -17.25 1.06 -1.79
N ILE A 543 -16.02 1.06 -1.26
CA ILE A 543 -15.64 1.72 0.00
C ILE A 543 -14.33 2.48 -0.27
N PRO A 544 -14.40 3.76 -0.67
CA PRO A 544 -13.20 4.52 -1.03
C PRO A 544 -12.33 4.85 0.20
N ASN A 545 -12.98 5.26 1.29
CA ASN A 545 -12.32 5.91 2.42
C ASN A 545 -11.48 4.96 3.26
N GLY A 546 -10.26 5.38 3.60
CA GLY A 546 -9.37 4.73 4.55
C GLY A 546 -7.92 4.77 4.09
N ASN A 547 -6.99 5.14 4.96
CA ASN A 547 -5.56 5.14 4.65
C ASN A 547 -4.90 3.77 4.88
N PHE A 548 -5.59 2.87 5.58
CA PHE A 548 -5.10 1.55 5.98
C PHE A 548 -6.21 0.53 5.75
N LYS A 549 -6.05 -0.30 4.72
CA LYS A 549 -7.02 -1.28 4.23
C LYS A 549 -6.33 -2.59 3.88
N PHE A 550 -6.99 -3.69 4.20
CA PHE A 550 -6.59 -5.02 3.72
C PHE A 550 -7.81 -5.95 3.70
N GLY A 551 -7.75 -6.95 2.84
CA GLY A 551 -8.69 -8.07 2.81
C GLY A 551 -8.17 -9.24 3.63
N ALA A 552 -9.04 -9.87 4.40
CA ALA A 552 -8.82 -11.19 4.98
C ALA A 552 -9.70 -12.21 4.25
N VAL A 553 -9.07 -13.22 3.66
CA VAL A 553 -9.74 -14.29 2.93
C VAL A 553 -9.67 -15.56 3.77
N GLY A 554 -10.82 -16.11 4.12
CA GLY A 554 -10.96 -17.41 4.77
C GLY A 554 -11.65 -18.39 3.82
N ILE A 555 -11.11 -19.58 3.68
CA ILE A 555 -11.68 -20.65 2.85
C ILE A 555 -11.82 -21.89 3.71
N GLU A 556 -12.97 -22.55 3.63
CA GLU A 556 -13.27 -23.77 4.37
C GLU A 556 -13.97 -24.78 3.47
N ILE A 557 -13.60 -26.05 3.55
CA ILE A 557 -14.35 -27.17 2.99
C ILE A 557 -15.17 -27.81 4.11
N HIS A 558 -16.46 -27.92 3.88
CA HIS A 558 -17.42 -28.51 4.79
C HIS A 558 -17.36 -30.04 4.75
N PRO A 559 -17.76 -30.73 5.83
CA PRO A 559 -17.78 -32.20 5.85
C PRO A 559 -18.66 -32.86 4.78
N ASP A 560 -19.65 -32.13 4.25
CA ASP A 560 -20.50 -32.58 3.14
C ASP A 560 -19.83 -32.47 1.76
N GLY A 561 -18.63 -31.87 1.68
CA GLY A 561 -17.86 -31.66 0.46
C GLY A 561 -18.11 -30.31 -0.22
N GLY A 562 -19.04 -29.50 0.29
CA GLY A 562 -19.19 -28.10 -0.10
C GLY A 562 -18.03 -27.24 0.40
N SER A 563 -17.92 -26.00 -0.07
CA SER A 563 -16.86 -25.09 0.37
C SER A 563 -17.31 -23.64 0.34
N ASP A 564 -16.85 -22.85 1.29
CA ASP A 564 -17.11 -21.41 1.36
C ASP A 564 -15.81 -20.62 1.29
N LEU A 565 -15.83 -19.51 0.56
CA LEU A 565 -14.82 -18.46 0.61
C LEU A 565 -15.45 -17.20 1.19
N THR A 566 -14.90 -16.71 2.29
CA THR A 566 -15.31 -15.48 2.95
C THR A 566 -14.25 -14.42 2.77
N TYR A 567 -14.63 -13.28 2.20
CA TYR A 567 -13.79 -12.09 2.11
C TYR A 567 -14.24 -11.06 3.16
N THR A 568 -13.32 -10.63 4.02
CA THR A 568 -13.56 -9.60 5.03
C THR A 568 -12.69 -8.39 4.77
N LEU A 569 -13.29 -7.22 4.56
CA LEU A 569 -12.56 -5.96 4.44
C LEU A 569 -12.33 -5.35 5.81
N TYR A 570 -11.06 -5.08 6.12
CA TYR A 570 -10.66 -4.26 7.26
C TYR A 570 -10.31 -2.84 6.81
N VAL A 571 -10.78 -1.85 7.57
CA VAL A 571 -10.40 -0.43 7.44
C VAL A 571 -9.97 0.05 8.82
N ASN A 572 -8.73 0.51 8.98
CA ASN A 572 -8.16 0.93 10.29
C ASN A 572 -8.34 -0.13 11.41
N SER A 573 -8.11 -1.42 11.09
CA SER A 573 -8.30 -2.58 11.98
C SER A 573 -9.73 -2.92 12.42
N GLU A 574 -10.73 -2.26 11.85
CA GLU A 574 -12.13 -2.66 12.02
C GLU A 574 -12.61 -3.43 10.81
N ALA A 575 -13.23 -4.59 11.03
CA ALA A 575 -13.92 -5.34 9.98
C ALA A 575 -15.21 -4.61 9.61
N VAL A 576 -15.27 -3.98 8.42
CA VAL A 576 -16.38 -3.09 8.04
C VAL A 576 -17.35 -3.72 7.03
N TRP A 577 -16.92 -4.75 6.32
CA TRP A 577 -17.73 -5.44 5.31
C TRP A 577 -17.25 -6.88 5.14
N GLN A 578 -18.19 -7.80 4.96
CA GLN A 578 -17.89 -9.21 4.70
C GLN A 578 -18.84 -9.80 3.66
N TYR A 579 -18.28 -10.61 2.77
CA TYR A 579 -18.97 -11.23 1.66
C TYR A 579 -18.56 -12.69 1.54
N LYS A 580 -19.52 -13.56 1.26
CA LYS A 580 -19.31 -15.00 1.17
C LYS A 580 -19.70 -15.51 -0.21
N LEU A 581 -18.84 -16.35 -0.76
CA LEU A 581 -19.07 -17.15 -1.95
C LEU A 581 -19.13 -18.62 -1.54
N SER A 582 -20.09 -19.36 -2.09
CA SER A 582 -20.29 -20.78 -1.76
C SER A 582 -20.11 -21.66 -2.99
N MET A 583 -19.62 -22.87 -2.74
CA MET A 583 -19.53 -23.97 -3.69
C MET A 583 -20.32 -25.17 -3.16
N PRO A 584 -21.33 -25.65 -3.88
CA PRO A 584 -22.09 -26.84 -3.50
C PRO A 584 -21.24 -28.12 -3.46
N SER A 585 -21.67 -29.11 -2.69
CA SER A 585 -21.03 -30.43 -2.60
C SER A 585 -21.20 -31.29 -3.87
N ASP A 586 -22.35 -31.16 -4.56
CA ASP A 586 -22.79 -32.06 -5.63
C ASP A 586 -22.58 -31.47 -7.03
N ILE A 587 -21.39 -30.98 -7.34
CA ILE A 587 -21.08 -30.43 -8.67
C ILE A 587 -20.76 -31.56 -9.66
N LYS A 588 -21.61 -31.73 -10.67
CA LYS A 588 -21.32 -32.61 -11.81
C LYS A 588 -20.54 -31.85 -12.88
N ALA A 589 -19.52 -32.49 -13.45
CA ALA A 589 -18.74 -31.93 -14.55
C ALA A 589 -19.66 -31.59 -15.74
N GLY A 590 -19.64 -30.33 -16.18
CA GLY A 590 -20.45 -29.82 -17.28
C GLY A 590 -21.81 -29.21 -16.90
N GLU A 591 -22.21 -29.29 -15.62
CA GLU A 591 -23.46 -28.73 -15.08
C GLU A 591 -23.20 -27.94 -13.78
N ALA A 592 -22.01 -27.34 -13.62
CA ALA A 592 -21.66 -26.61 -12.40
C ALA A 592 -22.47 -25.31 -12.27
N GLU A 593 -23.48 -25.34 -11.41
CA GLU A 593 -24.24 -24.16 -11.01
C GLU A 593 -23.79 -23.66 -9.63
N PHE A 594 -23.29 -22.42 -9.58
CA PHE A 594 -22.85 -21.79 -8.35
C PHE A 594 -23.89 -20.80 -7.83
N PRO A 595 -24.15 -20.77 -6.51
CA PRO A 595 -25.00 -19.74 -5.91
C PRO A 595 -24.34 -18.37 -6.01
N ASP A 596 -25.18 -17.33 -6.06
CA ASP A 596 -24.73 -15.95 -5.96
C ASP A 596 -24.05 -15.69 -4.61
N GLY A 597 -23.18 -14.69 -4.58
CA GLY A 597 -22.51 -14.30 -3.35
C GLY A 597 -23.44 -13.55 -2.41
N GLU A 598 -23.21 -13.71 -1.11
CA GLU A 598 -24.02 -13.10 -0.06
C GLU A 598 -23.23 -12.09 0.77
N VAL A 599 -23.85 -10.95 1.09
CA VAL A 599 -23.31 -10.00 2.06
C VAL A 599 -23.59 -10.54 3.46
N VAL A 600 -22.55 -10.96 4.17
CA VAL A 600 -22.68 -11.48 5.54
C VAL A 600 -22.92 -10.33 6.51
N PHE A 601 -22.14 -9.25 6.38
CA PHE A 601 -22.42 -8.00 7.08
C PHE A 601 -21.88 -6.79 6.32
N ASP A 602 -22.50 -5.64 6.58
CA ASP A 602 -22.11 -4.34 6.04
C ASP A 602 -22.33 -3.27 7.11
N LEU A 603 -21.24 -2.82 7.75
CA LEU A 603 -21.31 -1.76 8.76
C LEU A 603 -21.34 -0.37 8.12
N VAL A 604 -20.95 -0.25 6.85
CA VAL A 604 -20.87 1.03 6.13
C VAL A 604 -22.25 1.48 5.63
N SER A 605 -23.09 0.53 5.19
CA SER A 605 -24.45 0.81 4.67
C SER A 605 -25.53 0.93 5.74
N ARG A 606 -25.22 0.70 7.04
CA ARG A 606 -26.21 0.91 8.11
C ARG A 606 -26.61 2.40 8.13
N PRO A 607 -27.91 2.74 8.11
CA PRO A 607 -28.34 4.13 8.15
C PRO A 607 -27.83 4.78 9.43
N LYS A 608 -26.85 5.67 9.29
CA LYS A 608 -26.38 6.52 10.39
C LYS A 608 -27.53 7.44 10.78
N GLY A 609 -28.09 7.24 11.96
CA GLY A 609 -29.07 8.18 12.52
C GLY A 609 -28.49 9.60 12.48
N ILE A 610 -29.33 10.60 12.23
CA ILE A 610 -28.90 12.01 12.06
C ILE A 610 -28.12 12.54 13.28
N LEU A 611 -28.35 11.97 14.48
CA LEU A 611 -27.57 12.26 15.69
C LEU A 611 -26.10 11.78 15.58
N ASP A 612 -25.86 10.69 14.85
CA ASP A 612 -24.58 9.99 14.77
C ASP A 612 -23.58 10.70 13.84
N MET A 613 -24.02 11.53 12.89
CA MET A 613 -23.09 12.31 12.06
C MET A 613 -22.45 13.50 12.80
N GLY A 614 -23.24 14.20 13.64
CA GLY A 614 -22.71 15.26 14.51
C GLY A 614 -21.81 14.68 15.60
N VAL A 615 -22.20 13.53 16.15
CA VAL A 615 -21.44 12.78 17.16
C VAL A 615 -20.18 12.14 16.55
N LEU A 616 -20.23 11.60 15.32
CA LEU A 616 -19.06 11.04 14.62
C LEU A 616 -18.08 12.12 14.16
N MET A 617 -18.55 13.30 13.71
CA MET A 617 -17.63 14.42 13.44
C MET A 617 -17.03 14.97 14.74
N PHE A 618 -17.82 15.04 15.81
CA PHE A 618 -17.34 15.43 17.14
C PHE A 618 -16.32 14.42 17.68
N TRP A 619 -16.59 13.11 17.62
CA TRP A 619 -15.68 12.04 18.04
C TRP A 619 -14.50 11.88 17.10
N ARG A 620 -14.61 12.10 15.79
CA ARG A 620 -13.44 12.15 14.89
C ARG A 620 -12.56 13.35 15.19
N GLY A 621 -13.16 14.51 15.49
CA GLY A 621 -12.45 15.68 15.98
C GLY A 621 -11.79 15.42 17.34
N LEU A 622 -12.50 14.75 18.27
CA LEU A 622 -12.03 14.43 19.61
C LEU A 622 -10.98 13.32 19.60
N TYR A 623 -11.10 12.31 18.74
CA TYR A 623 -10.15 11.21 18.58
C TYR A 623 -8.89 11.71 17.88
N TRP A 624 -9.03 12.61 16.90
CA TRP A 624 -7.91 13.36 16.35
C TRP A 624 -7.22 14.19 17.44
N LEU A 625 -7.98 14.94 18.24
CA LEU A 625 -7.43 15.73 19.35
C LEU A 625 -6.77 14.83 20.41
N ASN A 626 -7.39 13.72 20.79
CA ASN A 626 -6.93 12.79 21.82
C ASN A 626 -5.72 11.99 21.34
N SER A 627 -5.66 11.63 20.05
CA SER A 627 -4.47 11.06 19.43
C SER A 627 -3.29 12.03 19.47
N GLN A 628 -3.52 13.31 19.16
CA GLN A 628 -2.49 14.37 19.25
C GLN A 628 -2.08 14.66 20.71
N VAL A 629 -3.03 14.62 21.66
CA VAL A 629 -2.76 14.85 23.09
C VAL A 629 -2.03 13.66 23.73
N ASN A 630 -2.39 12.42 23.41
CA ASN A 630 -1.70 11.23 23.91
C ASN A 630 -0.26 11.17 23.39
N THR A 631 -0.02 11.53 22.12
CA THR A 631 1.36 11.67 21.61
C THR A 631 2.13 12.81 22.26
N LEU A 632 1.44 13.89 22.66
CA LEU A 632 2.06 14.98 23.42
C LEU A 632 2.43 14.55 24.85
N VAL A 633 1.55 13.80 25.52
CA VAL A 633 1.74 13.31 26.90
C VAL A 633 2.83 12.24 26.95
N GLU A 634 2.87 11.32 25.98
CA GLU A 634 3.95 10.33 25.86
C GLU A 634 5.29 10.99 25.51
N GLY A 635 5.29 12.01 24.64
CA GLY A 635 6.48 12.80 24.33
C GLY A 635 7.02 13.59 25.52
N VAL A 636 6.14 14.12 26.38
CA VAL A 636 6.52 14.84 27.61
C VAL A 636 7.00 13.88 28.69
N ASN A 637 6.33 12.74 28.90
CA ASN A 637 6.76 11.72 29.86
C ASN A 637 8.08 11.05 29.46
N GLY A 638 8.32 10.84 28.16
CA GLY A 638 9.61 10.38 27.63
C GLY A 638 10.74 11.39 27.83
N LEU A 639 10.44 12.69 27.82
CA LEU A 639 11.41 13.76 28.13
C LEU A 639 11.73 13.86 29.63
N ILE A 640 10.75 13.60 30.50
CA ILE A 640 10.93 13.60 31.96
C ILE A 640 11.74 12.37 32.40
N LEU A 641 11.47 11.19 31.85
CA LEU A 641 12.21 9.96 32.14
C LEU A 641 13.64 9.96 31.60
N LYS A 642 13.93 10.73 30.53
CA LYS A 642 15.32 10.93 30.05
C LYS A 642 16.12 11.90 30.93
N LYS A 643 15.47 12.69 31.78
CA LYS A 643 16.13 13.65 32.66
C LYS A 643 16.55 13.04 34.00
N GLU A 644 15.90 11.96 34.44
CA GLU A 644 16.28 11.20 35.65
C GLU A 644 17.43 10.21 35.43
N ARG A 645 17.92 10.03 34.20
CA ARG A 645 19.05 9.14 33.87
C ARG A 645 20.37 9.86 33.58
N LEU A 646 20.48 11.14 33.93
CA LEU A 646 21.67 11.97 33.73
C LEU A 646 22.32 12.45 35.05
N ASP A 647 21.86 11.95 36.20
CA ASP A 647 22.45 12.20 37.53
C ASP A 647 22.91 10.90 38.23
N GLU A 648 23.40 9.91 37.48
CA GLU A 648 24.25 8.80 38.00
C GLU A 648 25.46 8.55 37.09
#